data_AF-A0A165GVK2-F1
#
_entry.id   AF-A0A165GVK2-F1
#
_cell.length_a   1.000
_cell.length_b   1.000
_cell.length_c   1.000
_cell.angle_alpha   90.00
_cell.angle_beta   90.00
_cell.angle_gamma   90.00
#
_symmetry.space_group_name_H-M   'P 1'
#
loop_
_entity.id
_entity.type
_entity.pdbx_description
1 polymer ?
#
loop_
_entity_poly.entity_id
_entity_poly.type
_entity_poly.pdbx_seq_one_letter_code
_entity_poly.pdbx_strand_id
1 'polypeptide(L)'
;MSLSYSGTVQEEGNDVPDVCALTTLLYEPGEGFYLLHRHIQRLEAAYTDLYCAGSRSEKRLPDAFEDQFRHALQQTVQEVGKDRKQRIRAVLGRDGKAVVSSTPISNTPMPTVTLCLDTIPTMPEHAGHKTTARSFYDCARARVGARLDIQDSTAPFDVLMWNPTGHLTETSIANIALELSDVQDGGPRYVTPRGTGLIRGVMRQELLETGVLVEGDIRLEDAIRAAQEGRRIIAFNAVRKMFEVRIITASDQARIPHQPDLCMGVGVIIDCYDSYTNNLLPCLNTGDLPPRDFEEYLQNNVAVIRLHAFQWHIFRDHILPRLDWIIISPGPGRPDNLKDFGFCAELLRCAEIPILGVCLGHQGIGYAHGGQIVPSAEAIHGRTVHVYSTEAGIFNGVATAEMVRYNSLCVDPRRVPADIRVTAWSRSSDGTSIELMGFQHRKKPQFGVQFHLESTCSDPAASRQIMRNFATIVTRARQDRGSGVSELPELCKTASYIDFSRFGAAPSDPFKAVDRALRAEAQKLELHLPPADVFGALLRMAGNQEGTNAFWLDSARTSQHDPLSRYSILGTTDRCIRYHRETLSLTVDGKDVALPLGPRPSFWTWLDTLQQTIHRSVASESTFCADFQCGLVGYLGYELGKESLEGYEPITSGTDSPTPLAQFMIADKALVFDHYTGTWSAIALIRSENDPQNTALSRMLPCRFGISKSEFLRWTRAVESADPPSPAARHDSLPRRFVFNRTRESYCNGIGRLIQHIGDGESYEMNLTGQFSGTLPAEPTLMDVFALYSDLRKRNPASYSSLMSFAKTRTHILSTSPELFLQLSGDNGASALMKPIKGTLRRTPCKCNPCIDPVECETTRAEADRQRLAAFEADPKERAENLMIVDLIKADLQNFCHTASVKVQKLMDVEASETVYSLVTSVEGKLVPGVGPVEAVRRSFPPGSMTGAPKLRSVELLEELEDRQPRGIYSGCSGHQKYDSNSGSRGGDYVAVKRG
;
A
#
# COMPACT_ATOMS: atom_id res chain seq x y z
N MET A 1 30.54 -25.67 38.75
CA MET A 1 31.50 -24.61 39.10
C MET A 1 31.13 -23.37 38.31
N SER A 2 30.79 -22.33 39.06
CA SER A 2 30.43 -20.98 38.65
C SER A 2 31.44 -20.32 37.73
N LEU A 3 30.97 -19.50 36.80
CA LEU A 3 31.55 -18.17 36.51
C LEU A 3 30.45 -17.28 35.90
N SER A 4 30.00 -16.34 36.72
CA SER A 4 29.13 -15.21 36.41
C SER A 4 29.85 -14.18 35.55
N TYR A 5 29.19 -13.62 34.54
CA TYR A 5 29.54 -12.31 33.99
C TYR A 5 28.32 -11.40 34.03
N SER A 6 28.31 -10.52 35.03
CA SER A 6 27.50 -9.31 35.09
C SER A 6 28.19 -8.22 34.25
N GLY A 7 27.49 -7.65 33.29
CA GLY A 7 27.94 -6.50 32.52
C GLY A 7 26.74 -5.78 31.92
N THR A 8 26.36 -4.68 32.57
CA THR A 8 25.41 -3.66 32.10
C THR A 8 25.69 -3.23 30.66
N VAL A 9 24.70 -3.33 29.79
CA VAL A 9 24.72 -2.69 28.46
C VAL A 9 24.17 -1.27 28.64
N GLN A 10 25.05 -0.27 28.51
CA GLN A 10 24.69 1.13 28.34
C GLN A 10 24.18 1.35 26.91
N GLU A 11 23.19 2.23 26.80
CA GLU A 11 22.65 2.81 25.57
C GLU A 11 23.74 3.53 24.76
N GLU A 12 23.91 3.15 23.49
CA GLU A 12 24.42 3.98 22.39
C GLU A 12 23.62 3.51 21.15
N GLY A 13 22.76 4.30 20.53
CA GLY A 13 23.12 5.36 19.58
C GLY A 13 22.65 4.91 18.18
N ASN A 14 22.07 5.81 17.39
CA ASN A 14 21.60 5.55 16.01
C ASN A 14 22.68 4.85 15.16
N ASP A 15 22.53 3.58 14.81
CA ASP A 15 23.50 2.87 13.96
C ASP A 15 23.03 2.78 12.50
N VAL A 16 23.64 3.64 11.69
CA VAL A 16 23.89 3.44 10.26
C VAL A 16 24.67 2.12 10.11
N PRO A 17 24.42 1.27 9.08
CA PRO A 17 25.12 -0.01 8.92
C PRO A 17 26.64 0.16 8.98
N ASP A 18 27.28 -0.63 9.85
CA ASP A 18 28.70 -0.55 10.17
C ASP A 18 29.55 -0.77 8.89
N VAL A 19 30.14 0.31 8.35
CA VAL A 19 30.93 0.25 7.12
C VAL A 19 32.22 -0.52 7.40
N CYS A 20 32.37 -1.69 6.78
CA CYS A 20 33.50 -2.58 7.00
C CYS A 20 34.59 -2.40 5.93
N ALA A 21 35.86 -2.44 6.32
CA ALA A 21 36.98 -2.50 5.37
C ALA A 21 36.93 -3.83 4.58
N LEU A 22 37.17 -3.77 3.27
CA LEU A 22 36.97 -4.89 2.36
C LEU A 22 38.16 -5.05 1.42
N THR A 23 38.65 -6.27 1.21
CA THR A 23 39.64 -6.59 0.19
C THR A 23 39.28 -7.80 -0.66
N THR A 24 39.81 -7.83 -1.88
CA THR A 24 39.56 -8.92 -2.83
C THR A 24 40.85 -9.24 -3.56
N LEU A 25 41.30 -10.48 -3.45
CA LEU A 25 42.60 -10.95 -3.94
C LEU A 25 42.43 -12.24 -4.77
N LEU A 26 43.47 -12.54 -5.55
CA LEU A 26 43.55 -13.73 -6.39
C LEU A 26 44.35 -14.83 -5.69
N TYR A 27 43.85 -16.05 -5.75
CA TYR A 27 44.64 -17.26 -5.51
C TYR A 27 44.86 -17.99 -6.83
N GLU A 28 46.12 -18.21 -7.19
CA GLU A 28 46.55 -18.99 -8.35
C GLU A 28 47.19 -20.31 -7.89
N PRO A 29 46.71 -21.48 -8.38
CA PRO A 29 47.31 -22.77 -8.05
C PRO A 29 48.80 -22.79 -8.40
N GLY A 30 49.63 -23.20 -7.44
CA GLY A 30 51.09 -23.22 -7.60
C GLY A 30 51.80 -21.89 -7.34
N GLU A 31 51.14 -20.74 -7.50
CA GLU A 31 51.73 -19.40 -7.28
C GLU A 31 51.29 -18.77 -5.93
N GLY A 32 50.16 -19.21 -5.37
CA GLY A 32 49.65 -18.74 -4.08
C GLY A 32 48.80 -17.47 -4.19
N PHE A 33 48.83 -16.65 -3.14
CA PHE A 33 48.03 -15.42 -3.03
C PHE A 33 48.73 -14.23 -3.69
N TYR A 34 48.18 -13.74 -4.80
CA TYR A 34 48.75 -12.64 -5.55
C TYR A 34 48.75 -11.33 -4.73
N LEU A 35 49.90 -10.65 -4.66
CA LEU A 35 50.12 -9.39 -3.95
C LEU A 35 49.67 -9.37 -2.47
N LEU A 36 49.75 -10.52 -1.78
CA LEU A 36 49.22 -10.69 -0.42
C LEU A 36 49.72 -9.62 0.57
N HIS A 37 51.01 -9.30 0.56
CA HIS A 37 51.59 -8.30 1.47
C HIS A 37 50.92 -6.93 1.33
N ARG A 38 50.59 -6.50 0.09
CA ARG A 38 49.90 -5.23 -0.16
C ARG A 38 48.42 -5.28 0.24
N HIS A 39 47.77 -6.44 0.10
CA HIS A 39 46.40 -6.61 0.57
C HIS A 39 46.30 -6.48 2.10
N ILE A 40 47.30 -6.97 2.84
CA ILE A 40 47.42 -6.81 4.29
C ILE A 40 47.64 -5.34 4.65
N GLN A 41 48.63 -4.68 4.05
CA GLN A 41 48.89 -3.24 4.26
C GLN A 41 47.66 -2.37 3.98
N ARG A 42 46.89 -2.71 2.95
CA ARG A 42 45.66 -1.97 2.63
C ARG A 42 44.57 -2.15 3.69
N LEU A 43 44.44 -3.35 4.25
CA LEU A 43 43.50 -3.60 5.34
C LEU A 43 43.93 -2.87 6.61
N GLU A 44 45.23 -2.83 6.91
CA GLU A 44 45.80 -2.07 8.04
C GLU A 44 45.55 -0.57 7.91
N ALA A 45 45.80 0.00 6.73
CA ALA A 45 45.54 1.40 6.45
C ALA A 45 44.03 1.73 6.54
N ALA A 46 43.18 0.89 5.96
CA ALA A 46 41.72 1.07 6.01
C ALA A 46 41.20 0.96 7.45
N TYR A 47 41.71 0.01 8.23
CA TYR A 47 41.32 -0.17 9.64
C TYR A 47 41.70 1.06 10.48
N THR A 48 42.92 1.56 10.28
CA THR A 48 43.41 2.76 10.98
C THR A 48 42.56 3.98 10.65
N ASP A 49 42.29 4.22 9.36
CA ASP A 49 41.55 5.40 8.91
C ASP A 49 40.06 5.33 9.27
N LEU A 50 39.44 4.16 9.24
CA LEU A 50 38.00 3.98 9.49
C LEU A 50 37.66 3.86 10.98
N TYR A 51 38.51 3.21 11.79
CA TYR A 51 38.15 2.85 13.17
C TYR A 51 38.98 3.54 14.24
N CYS A 52 40.10 4.18 13.88
CA CYS A 52 41.06 4.72 14.84
C CYS A 52 41.19 6.25 14.79
N ALA A 53 40.56 6.91 13.82
CA ALA A 53 40.48 8.36 13.74
C ALA A 53 39.61 8.92 14.90
N GLY A 54 40.25 9.49 15.93
CA GLY A 54 39.57 10.23 17.01
C GLY A 54 39.74 9.67 18.43
N SER A 55 40.37 8.50 18.63
CA SER A 55 40.66 7.96 19.97
C SER A 55 42.09 8.26 20.42
N ARG A 56 42.27 8.74 21.66
CA ARG A 56 43.59 8.92 22.30
C ARG A 56 44.31 7.60 22.65
N SER A 57 43.67 6.45 22.45
CA SER A 57 44.32 5.14 22.53
C SER A 57 44.62 4.65 21.10
N GLU A 58 45.89 4.48 20.76
CA GLU A 58 46.34 3.86 19.51
C GLU A 58 45.76 2.45 19.37
N LYS A 59 44.58 2.29 18.77
CA LYS A 59 44.10 0.97 18.34
C LYS A 59 44.79 0.66 17.01
N ARG A 60 45.85 -0.14 17.03
CA ARG A 60 46.34 -0.82 15.83
C ARG A 60 45.61 -2.16 15.68
N LEU A 61 45.69 -2.78 14.50
CA LEU A 61 45.28 -4.17 14.38
C LEU A 61 46.10 -5.03 15.36
N PRO A 62 45.52 -6.12 15.92
CA PRO A 62 46.25 -7.00 16.81
C PRO A 62 47.52 -7.55 16.14
N ASP A 63 48.62 -7.68 16.88
CA ASP A 63 49.90 -8.20 16.33
C ASP A 63 49.75 -9.58 15.68
N ALA A 64 48.80 -10.38 16.15
CA ALA A 64 48.47 -11.70 15.61
C ALA A 64 47.57 -11.67 14.35
N PHE A 65 47.13 -10.49 13.89
CA PHE A 65 46.20 -10.36 12.76
C PHE A 65 46.75 -10.98 11.49
N GLU A 66 48.01 -10.69 11.14
CA GLU A 66 48.61 -11.18 9.90
C GLU A 66 48.63 -12.71 9.86
N ASP A 67 49.06 -13.37 10.95
CA ASP A 67 49.10 -14.82 11.05
C ASP A 67 47.69 -15.44 11.00
N GLN A 68 46.72 -14.85 11.71
CA GLN A 68 45.33 -15.28 11.69
C GLN A 68 44.70 -15.13 10.31
N PHE A 69 44.99 -14.02 9.62
CA PHE A 69 44.49 -13.75 8.28
C PHE A 69 45.09 -14.71 7.26
N ARG A 70 46.40 -14.97 7.31
CA ARG A 70 47.07 -15.97 6.47
C ARG A 70 46.49 -17.37 6.69
N HIS A 71 46.21 -17.74 7.93
CA HIS A 71 45.58 -19.02 8.26
C HIS A 71 44.16 -19.12 7.68
N ALA A 72 43.34 -18.08 7.86
CA ALA A 72 41.98 -18.03 7.31
C ALA A 72 41.96 -18.11 5.78
N LEU A 73 42.91 -17.46 5.10
CA LEU A 73 43.08 -17.55 3.65
C LEU A 73 43.42 -18.98 3.20
N GLN A 74 44.37 -19.64 3.87
CA GLN A 74 44.76 -21.02 3.56
C GLN A 74 43.60 -22.00 3.78
N GLN A 75 42.89 -21.87 4.90
CA GLN A 75 41.73 -22.70 5.21
C GLN A 75 40.64 -22.56 4.14
N THR A 76 40.30 -21.32 3.77
CA THR A 76 39.26 -21.05 2.76
C THR A 76 39.63 -21.63 1.38
N VAL A 77 40.91 -21.52 0.98
CA VAL A 77 41.40 -22.12 -0.28
C VAL A 77 41.27 -23.65 -0.25
N GLN A 78 41.56 -24.26 0.89
CA GLN A 78 41.53 -25.71 1.06
C GLN A 78 40.09 -26.25 1.01
N GLU A 79 39.12 -25.52 1.56
CA GLU A 79 37.68 -25.83 1.49
C GLU A 79 37.14 -25.79 0.05
N VAL A 80 37.59 -24.85 -0.77
CA VAL A 80 37.14 -24.70 -2.18
C VAL A 80 37.95 -25.57 -3.15
N GLY A 81 39.17 -25.96 -2.77
CA GLY A 81 40.09 -26.81 -3.54
C GLY A 81 41.32 -26.06 -4.06
N LYS A 82 42.50 -26.40 -3.53
CA LYS A 82 43.80 -25.76 -3.81
C LYS A 82 44.25 -25.81 -5.28
N ASP A 83 43.70 -26.72 -6.08
CA ASP A 83 44.09 -26.90 -7.49
C ASP A 83 43.27 -26.00 -8.44
N ARG A 84 42.40 -25.15 -7.90
CA ARG A 84 41.53 -24.25 -8.67
C ARG A 84 41.94 -22.79 -8.46
N LYS A 85 41.82 -21.98 -9.51
CA LYS A 85 41.96 -20.52 -9.43
C LYS A 85 40.75 -19.93 -8.71
N GLN A 86 40.98 -19.04 -7.75
CA GLN A 86 39.92 -18.55 -6.86
C GLN A 86 39.99 -17.03 -6.66
N ARG A 87 38.82 -16.40 -6.62
CA ARG A 87 38.65 -15.03 -6.12
C ARG A 87 38.30 -15.09 -4.65
N ILE A 88 39.14 -14.48 -3.82
CA ILE A 88 38.96 -14.46 -2.37
C ILE A 88 38.52 -13.06 -1.96
N ARG A 89 37.47 -12.98 -1.16
CA ARG A 89 36.91 -11.75 -0.59
C ARG A 89 37.08 -11.80 0.92
N ALA A 90 37.73 -10.79 1.49
CA ALA A 90 37.94 -10.66 2.92
C ALA A 90 37.36 -9.35 3.45
N VAL A 91 36.50 -9.42 4.45
CA VAL A 91 35.87 -8.29 5.14
C VAL A 91 36.46 -8.19 6.54
N LEU A 92 37.00 -7.03 6.91
CA LEU A 92 37.60 -6.77 8.21
C LEU A 92 36.62 -5.97 9.07
N GLY A 93 36.20 -6.56 10.19
CA GLY A 93 35.35 -5.91 11.17
C GLY A 93 36.11 -4.99 12.12
N ARG A 94 35.37 -4.17 12.87
CA ARG A 94 35.90 -3.26 13.89
C ARG A 94 36.56 -3.98 15.07
N ASP A 95 36.27 -5.26 15.26
CA ASP A 95 36.90 -6.13 16.26
C ASP A 95 38.28 -6.65 15.83
N GLY A 96 38.75 -6.28 14.64
CA GLY A 96 40.03 -6.71 14.08
C GLY A 96 40.00 -8.12 13.47
N LYS A 97 38.83 -8.76 13.36
CA LYS A 97 38.70 -10.07 12.73
C LYS A 97 38.33 -9.95 11.26
N ALA A 98 38.97 -10.77 10.43
CA ALA A 98 38.66 -10.87 9.00
C ALA A 98 37.77 -12.08 8.70
N VAL A 99 36.61 -11.84 8.09
CA VAL A 99 35.77 -12.88 7.50
C VAL A 99 36.17 -13.09 6.04
N VAL A 100 36.62 -14.29 5.71
CA VAL A 100 37.12 -14.66 4.39
C VAL A 100 36.10 -15.56 3.70
N SER A 101 35.87 -15.31 2.41
CA SER A 101 35.05 -16.15 1.54
C SER A 101 35.76 -16.32 0.20
N SER A 102 35.55 -17.46 -0.46
CA SER A 102 36.18 -17.76 -1.74
C SER A 102 35.16 -18.22 -2.78
N THR A 103 35.39 -17.84 -4.03
CA THR A 103 34.60 -18.29 -5.19
C THR A 103 35.57 -18.76 -6.28
N PRO A 104 35.41 -19.98 -6.83
CA PRO A 104 36.16 -20.40 -8.01
C PRO A 104 35.96 -19.42 -9.17
N ILE A 105 37.02 -19.15 -9.93
CA ILE A 105 36.94 -18.34 -11.15
C ILE A 105 37.56 -19.09 -12.33
N SER A 106 37.09 -18.78 -13.55
CA SER A 106 37.61 -19.42 -14.76
C SER A 106 39.08 -19.08 -15.01
N ASN A 107 39.80 -20.00 -15.63
CA ASN A 107 41.14 -19.78 -16.17
C ASN A 107 41.13 -19.08 -17.55
N THR A 108 39.95 -18.76 -18.08
CA THR A 108 39.82 -18.03 -19.35
C THR A 108 40.52 -16.67 -19.25
N PRO A 109 41.46 -16.34 -20.17
CA PRO A 109 42.03 -15.01 -20.27
C PRO A 109 40.92 -13.96 -20.44
N MET A 110 41.09 -12.79 -19.85
CA MET A 110 40.13 -11.70 -20.04
C MET A 110 40.11 -11.26 -21.51
N PRO A 111 38.97 -11.37 -22.22
CA PRO A 111 38.85 -10.77 -23.54
C PRO A 111 38.81 -9.24 -23.41
N THR A 112 38.92 -8.53 -24.54
CA THR A 112 38.57 -7.11 -24.57
C THR A 112 37.10 -6.95 -24.22
N VAL A 113 36.78 -6.25 -23.13
CA VAL A 113 35.40 -6.07 -22.64
C VAL A 113 34.91 -4.65 -22.86
N THR A 114 33.59 -4.48 -22.88
CA THR A 114 32.97 -3.17 -23.12
C THR A 114 32.62 -2.48 -21.81
N LEU A 115 33.00 -1.20 -21.66
CA LEU A 115 32.59 -0.33 -20.55
C LEU A 115 31.60 0.71 -21.06
N CYS A 116 30.48 0.89 -20.38
CA CYS A 116 29.59 2.01 -20.67
C CYS A 116 29.93 3.19 -19.77
N LEU A 117 29.99 4.37 -20.37
CA LEU A 117 30.15 5.61 -19.61
C LEU A 117 28.89 5.92 -18.81
N ASP A 118 29.05 6.27 -17.52
CA ASP A 118 27.95 6.62 -16.64
C ASP A 118 27.22 7.89 -17.12
N THR A 119 25.89 7.90 -17.00
CA THR A 119 25.03 8.98 -17.50
C THR A 119 24.99 10.19 -16.57
N ILE A 120 25.44 10.03 -15.32
CA ILE A 120 25.53 11.11 -14.33
C ILE A 120 26.86 11.01 -13.57
N PRO A 121 27.37 12.13 -13.01
CA PRO A 121 28.57 12.09 -12.19
C PRO A 121 28.33 11.29 -10.90
N THR A 122 29.30 10.46 -10.50
CA THR A 122 29.25 9.59 -9.32
C THR A 122 30.46 9.85 -8.41
N MET A 123 30.21 10.07 -7.12
CA MET A 123 31.24 10.28 -6.09
C MET A 123 30.99 9.36 -4.87
N PRO A 124 31.88 8.40 -4.58
CA PRO A 124 31.74 7.52 -3.41
C PRO A 124 32.03 8.25 -2.08
N GLU A 125 31.19 8.03 -1.06
CA GLU A 125 31.32 8.68 0.27
C GLU A 125 32.54 8.21 1.11
N HIS A 126 33.28 7.20 0.66
CA HIS A 126 34.52 6.72 1.31
C HIS A 126 35.62 6.41 0.29
N ALA A 127 35.79 7.28 -0.70
CA ALA A 127 36.66 7.05 -1.85
C ALA A 127 38.12 6.64 -1.54
N GLY A 128 38.64 6.78 -0.33
CA GLY A 128 40.00 6.35 0.02
C GLY A 128 40.21 4.83 0.15
N HIS A 129 39.17 4.09 0.54
CA HIS A 129 39.26 2.66 0.89
C HIS A 129 38.16 1.84 0.22
N LYS A 130 38.45 0.56 -0.08
CA LYS A 130 37.39 -0.36 -0.52
C LYS A 130 36.66 -0.86 0.72
N THR A 131 35.36 -0.61 0.79
CA THR A 131 34.52 -0.98 1.92
C THR A 131 33.30 -1.78 1.49
N THR A 132 32.47 -2.18 2.45
CA THR A 132 31.15 -2.80 2.19
C THR A 132 30.10 -1.82 1.68
N ALA A 133 30.30 -0.50 1.82
CA ALA A 133 29.42 0.54 1.27
C ALA A 133 29.54 0.63 -0.26
N ARG A 134 28.76 -0.22 -0.96
CA ARG A 134 28.90 -0.45 -2.40
C ARG A 134 27.70 0.00 -3.25
N SER A 135 26.63 0.49 -2.62
CA SER A 135 25.38 0.92 -3.26
C SER A 135 25.60 1.88 -4.44
N PHE A 136 26.51 2.86 -4.33
CA PHE A 136 26.82 3.79 -5.42
C PHE A 136 27.35 3.11 -6.68
N TYR A 137 28.22 2.11 -6.52
CA TYR A 137 28.79 1.34 -7.62
C TYR A 137 27.74 0.44 -8.27
N ASP A 138 26.81 -0.07 -7.46
CA ASP A 138 25.74 -0.97 -7.92
C ASP A 138 24.66 -0.16 -8.68
N CYS A 139 24.31 1.02 -8.18
CA CYS A 139 23.45 1.99 -8.87
C CYS A 139 24.06 2.46 -10.21
N ALA A 140 25.37 2.74 -10.24
CA ALA A 140 26.05 3.13 -11.48
C ALA A 140 25.98 2.02 -12.54
N ARG A 141 26.20 0.74 -12.15
CA ARG A 141 26.02 -0.39 -13.07
C ARG A 141 24.56 -0.52 -13.53
N ALA A 142 23.61 -0.36 -12.63
CA ALA A 142 22.18 -0.48 -12.94
C ALA A 142 21.73 0.57 -13.96
N ARG A 143 22.19 1.84 -13.85
CA ARG A 143 21.85 2.93 -14.78
C ARG A 143 22.21 2.61 -16.23
N VAL A 144 23.35 1.96 -16.45
CA VAL A 144 23.85 1.63 -17.79
C VAL A 144 23.58 0.19 -18.20
N GLY A 145 22.84 -0.58 -17.39
CA GLY A 145 22.55 -1.99 -17.64
C GLY A 145 23.78 -2.90 -17.67
N ALA A 146 24.87 -2.54 -16.98
CA ALA A 146 26.12 -3.29 -17.01
C ALA A 146 26.07 -4.59 -16.18
N ARG A 147 26.70 -5.65 -16.70
CA ARG A 147 26.74 -6.99 -16.10
C ARG A 147 28.16 -7.53 -16.07
N LEU A 148 28.61 -7.97 -14.89
CA LEU A 148 29.96 -8.54 -14.69
C LEU A 148 30.09 -9.99 -15.22
N ASP A 149 29.54 -10.24 -16.40
CA ASP A 149 29.60 -11.51 -17.12
C ASP A 149 30.39 -11.31 -18.42
N ILE A 150 31.53 -11.98 -18.52
CA ILE A 150 32.41 -11.89 -19.71
C ILE A 150 31.83 -12.61 -20.94
N GLN A 151 30.79 -13.43 -20.76
CA GLN A 151 30.13 -14.17 -21.83
C GLN A 151 28.92 -13.41 -22.40
N ASP A 152 28.41 -12.40 -21.70
CA ASP A 152 27.27 -11.60 -22.15
C ASP A 152 27.74 -10.48 -23.10
N SER A 153 27.70 -10.75 -24.39
CA SER A 153 28.03 -9.76 -25.43
C SER A 153 26.92 -8.73 -25.68
N THR A 154 25.78 -8.84 -25.00
CA THR A 154 24.60 -7.99 -25.22
C THR A 154 24.50 -6.82 -24.24
N ALA A 155 25.34 -6.81 -23.20
CA ALA A 155 25.42 -5.77 -22.19
C ALA A 155 26.86 -5.28 -22.02
N PRO A 156 27.08 -4.02 -21.60
CA PRO A 156 28.39 -3.59 -21.17
C PRO A 156 28.82 -4.43 -19.95
N PHE A 157 30.10 -4.76 -19.89
CA PHE A 157 30.68 -5.56 -18.82
C PHE A 157 30.70 -4.80 -17.49
N ASP A 158 31.05 -3.52 -17.52
CA ASP A 158 31.06 -2.66 -16.34
C ASP A 158 30.79 -1.19 -16.73
N VAL A 159 30.61 -0.33 -15.73
CA VAL A 159 30.41 1.11 -15.88
C VAL A 159 31.71 1.87 -15.64
N LEU A 160 32.00 2.90 -16.45
CA LEU A 160 33.07 3.85 -16.21
C LEU A 160 32.49 5.14 -15.60
N MET A 161 32.93 5.49 -14.39
CA MET A 161 32.42 6.63 -13.64
C MET A 161 33.34 7.85 -13.73
N TRP A 162 32.76 9.01 -13.42
CA TRP A 162 33.41 10.32 -13.41
C TRP A 162 32.78 11.20 -12.32
N ASN A 163 33.52 12.18 -11.82
CA ASN A 163 33.06 13.05 -10.73
C ASN A 163 32.39 14.35 -11.25
N PRO A 164 31.71 15.15 -10.42
CA PRO A 164 31.04 16.38 -10.85
C PRO A 164 31.96 17.43 -11.50
N THR A 165 33.28 17.35 -11.32
CA THR A 165 34.25 18.25 -11.96
C THR A 165 34.73 17.72 -13.32
N GLY A 166 34.14 16.64 -13.84
CA GLY A 166 34.42 16.08 -15.16
C GLY A 166 35.62 15.12 -15.20
N HIS A 167 36.22 14.77 -14.06
CA HIS A 167 37.39 13.90 -14.02
C HIS A 167 36.96 12.43 -13.92
N LEU A 168 37.65 11.55 -14.64
CA LEU A 168 37.42 10.11 -14.53
C LEU A 168 37.81 9.62 -13.14
N THR A 169 37.03 8.68 -12.63
CA THR A 169 37.36 7.97 -11.40
C THR A 169 37.79 6.54 -11.75
N GLU A 170 36.91 5.57 -11.51
CA GLU A 170 37.18 4.16 -11.72
C GLU A 170 35.96 3.47 -12.31
N THR A 171 36.05 2.16 -12.50
CA THR A 171 34.90 1.31 -12.81
C THR A 171 34.31 0.72 -11.54
N SER A 172 33.19 0.01 -11.63
CA SER A 172 32.61 -0.54 -10.41
C SER A 172 33.49 -1.61 -9.75
N ILE A 173 34.37 -2.30 -10.50
CA ILE A 173 35.26 -3.34 -9.93
C ILE A 173 36.76 -3.14 -10.19
N ALA A 174 37.18 -2.16 -10.98
CA ALA A 174 38.56 -1.97 -11.42
C ALA A 174 38.95 -0.50 -11.58
N ASN A 175 40.24 -0.19 -11.46
CA ASN A 175 40.79 1.09 -11.87
C ASN A 175 41.01 1.12 -13.39
N ILE A 176 41.18 2.32 -13.96
CA ILE A 176 41.31 2.54 -15.41
C ILE A 176 42.63 3.26 -15.73
N ALA A 177 43.18 3.02 -16.92
CA ALA A 177 44.27 3.82 -17.48
C ALA A 177 44.21 3.90 -19.02
N LEU A 178 44.75 4.99 -19.57
CA LEU A 178 44.78 5.31 -21.00
C LEU A 178 46.23 5.29 -21.52
N GLU A 179 46.45 4.78 -22.74
CA GLU A 179 47.76 4.78 -23.40
C GLU A 179 48.12 6.20 -23.91
N LEU A 180 49.34 6.67 -23.61
CA LEU A 180 49.86 7.94 -24.14
C LEU A 180 50.56 7.75 -25.49
N SER A 181 50.34 8.67 -26.42
CA SER A 181 50.87 8.65 -27.79
C SER A 181 52.36 9.04 -27.90
N ASP A 182 52.96 9.64 -26.88
CA ASP A 182 54.23 10.37 -27.02
C ASP A 182 55.31 9.95 -26.01
N VAL A 183 55.42 8.64 -25.72
CA VAL A 183 56.49 8.13 -24.86
C VAL A 183 57.67 7.71 -25.74
N GLN A 184 58.71 8.55 -25.79
CA GLN A 184 60.04 8.14 -26.25
C GLN A 184 60.55 7.00 -25.36
N ASP A 185 61.21 6.01 -25.97
CA ASP A 185 61.65 4.76 -25.35
C ASP A 185 62.18 4.94 -23.91
N GLY A 186 61.44 4.36 -22.95
CA GLY A 186 61.85 4.25 -21.54
C GLY A 186 60.89 4.84 -20.49
N GLY A 187 59.81 5.52 -20.88
CA GLY A 187 58.81 6.10 -19.94
C GLY A 187 57.57 5.22 -19.64
N PRO A 188 56.74 5.60 -18.66
CA PRO A 188 55.53 4.87 -18.29
C PRO A 188 54.49 4.86 -19.41
N ARG A 189 53.90 3.69 -19.68
CA ARG A 189 53.12 3.42 -20.90
C ARG A 189 51.67 3.87 -20.82
N TYR A 190 51.10 3.96 -19.60
CA TYR A 190 49.71 4.39 -19.41
C TYR A 190 49.57 5.44 -18.31
N VAL A 191 48.58 6.32 -18.45
CA VAL A 191 48.18 7.29 -17.43
C VAL A 191 46.92 6.80 -16.74
N THR A 192 46.93 6.77 -15.41
CA THR A 192 45.75 6.47 -14.58
C THR A 192 45.26 7.76 -13.89
N PRO A 193 43.93 7.93 -13.66
CA PRO A 193 43.41 9.14 -13.06
C PRO A 193 44.02 9.45 -11.68
N ARG A 194 44.21 10.74 -11.39
CA ARG A 194 44.66 11.29 -10.11
C ARG A 194 43.58 12.20 -9.50
N GLY A 195 43.29 12.06 -8.21
CA GLY A 195 42.37 12.97 -7.53
C GLY A 195 41.53 12.33 -6.43
N THR A 196 40.52 13.07 -5.95
CA THR A 196 39.53 12.60 -4.98
C THR A 196 38.46 11.75 -5.68
N GLY A 197 37.92 10.74 -4.99
CA GLY A 197 36.92 9.84 -5.60
C GLY A 197 37.46 8.48 -6.08
N LEU A 198 38.74 8.17 -5.83
CA LEU A 198 39.42 6.95 -6.29
C LEU A 198 39.86 6.02 -5.16
N ILE A 199 39.42 4.76 -5.20
CA ILE A 199 39.95 3.71 -4.33
C ILE A 199 41.45 3.55 -4.57
N ARG A 200 42.23 3.51 -3.48
CA ARG A 200 43.64 3.11 -3.47
C ARG A 200 43.77 1.61 -3.78
N GLY A 201 43.71 1.26 -5.07
CA GLY A 201 43.77 -0.13 -5.54
C GLY A 201 45.15 -0.77 -5.34
N VAL A 202 45.20 -2.01 -4.85
CA VAL A 202 46.46 -2.77 -4.68
C VAL A 202 47.24 -2.91 -5.98
N MET A 203 46.53 -3.25 -7.07
CA MET A 203 47.15 -3.36 -8.40
C MET A 203 47.60 -1.99 -8.94
N ARG A 204 46.88 -0.92 -8.59
CA ARG A 204 47.26 0.45 -8.98
C ARG A 204 48.62 0.82 -8.38
N GLN A 205 48.81 0.53 -7.10
CA GLN A 205 50.07 0.80 -6.40
C GLN A 205 51.23 0.00 -7.00
N GLU A 206 51.05 -1.30 -7.24
CA GLU A 206 52.05 -2.16 -7.88
C GLU A 206 52.49 -1.60 -9.25
N LEU A 207 51.53 -1.18 -10.07
CA LEU A 207 51.82 -0.68 -11.41
C LEU A 207 52.43 0.73 -11.43
N LEU A 208 52.15 1.57 -10.43
CA LEU A 208 52.82 2.86 -10.25
C LEU A 208 54.28 2.68 -9.80
N GLU A 209 54.53 1.78 -8.84
CA GLU A 209 55.88 1.52 -8.31
C GLU A 209 56.79 0.84 -9.35
N THR A 210 56.22 -0.03 -10.19
CA THR A 210 56.96 -0.68 -11.30
C THR A 210 57.14 0.22 -12.53
N GLY A 211 56.63 1.45 -12.51
CA GLY A 211 56.76 2.41 -13.60
C GLY A 211 55.90 2.08 -14.84
N VAL A 212 54.93 1.17 -14.72
CA VAL A 212 53.99 0.84 -15.81
C VAL A 212 52.94 1.94 -15.96
N LEU A 213 52.52 2.54 -14.84
CA LEU A 213 51.57 3.65 -14.78
C LEU A 213 52.25 4.95 -14.32
N VAL A 214 51.69 6.07 -14.75
CA VAL A 214 51.88 7.39 -14.16
C VAL A 214 50.52 7.97 -13.79
N GLU A 215 50.45 8.72 -12.70
CA GLU A 215 49.25 9.46 -12.34
C GLU A 215 49.10 10.73 -13.18
N GLY A 216 47.92 10.97 -13.73
CA GLY A 216 47.63 12.18 -14.48
C GLY A 216 46.19 12.63 -14.32
N ASP A 217 45.93 13.88 -14.72
CA ASP A 217 44.58 14.41 -14.81
C ASP A 217 43.94 13.87 -16.10
N ILE A 218 42.86 13.10 -15.96
CA ILE A 218 42.12 12.50 -17.07
C ILE A 218 40.66 12.88 -16.93
N ARG A 219 40.12 13.55 -17.95
CA ARG A 219 38.72 13.94 -18.01
C ARG A 219 37.89 12.99 -18.85
N LEU A 220 36.58 13.13 -18.71
CA LEU A 220 35.58 12.41 -19.48
C LEU A 220 35.82 12.50 -20.99
N GLU A 221 36.13 13.71 -21.46
CA GLU A 221 36.37 14.00 -22.87
C GLU A 221 37.62 13.29 -23.40
N ASP A 222 38.63 13.08 -22.53
CA ASP A 222 39.86 12.37 -22.90
C ASP A 222 39.60 10.87 -23.10
N ALA A 223 38.74 10.26 -22.29
CA ALA A 223 38.30 8.88 -22.48
C ALA A 223 37.50 8.70 -23.78
N ILE A 224 36.60 9.64 -24.08
CA ILE A 224 35.82 9.63 -25.33
C ILE A 224 36.75 9.78 -26.53
N ARG A 225 37.67 10.75 -26.48
CA ARG A 225 38.67 10.98 -27.54
C ARG A 225 39.57 9.76 -27.74
N ALA A 226 40.08 9.18 -26.66
CA ALA A 226 40.90 7.96 -26.72
C ALA A 226 40.14 6.79 -27.37
N ALA A 227 38.86 6.61 -27.04
CA ALA A 227 38.01 5.57 -27.64
C ALA A 227 37.76 5.82 -29.15
N GLN A 228 37.51 7.07 -29.54
CA GLN A 228 37.30 7.46 -30.95
C GLN A 228 38.56 7.32 -31.80
N GLU A 229 39.73 7.63 -31.23
CA GLU A 229 41.03 7.52 -31.89
C GLU A 229 41.57 6.06 -31.89
N GLY A 230 40.84 5.11 -31.29
CA GLY A 230 41.25 3.71 -31.22
C GLY A 230 42.47 3.45 -30.34
N ARG A 231 42.76 4.35 -29.38
CA ARG A 231 43.86 4.17 -28.41
C ARG A 231 43.55 3.01 -27.47
N ARG A 232 44.59 2.34 -26.95
CA ARG A 232 44.39 1.27 -25.97
C ARG A 232 43.96 1.85 -24.64
N ILE A 233 42.88 1.29 -24.11
CA ILE A 233 42.35 1.59 -22.78
C ILE A 233 42.40 0.29 -21.99
N ILE A 234 42.91 0.36 -20.77
CA ILE A 234 43.04 -0.80 -19.90
C ILE A 234 42.28 -0.57 -18.60
N ALA A 235 41.65 -1.63 -18.12
CA ALA A 235 41.17 -1.72 -16.74
C ALA A 235 42.03 -2.73 -15.98
N PHE A 236 42.18 -2.53 -14.68
CA PHE A 236 43.03 -3.38 -13.86
C PHE A 236 42.57 -3.50 -12.42
N ASN A 237 42.72 -4.71 -11.87
CA ASN A 237 42.58 -5.00 -10.44
C ASN A 237 43.39 -6.24 -10.05
N ALA A 238 43.50 -6.50 -8.75
CA ALA A 238 44.31 -7.61 -8.23
C ALA A 238 43.75 -9.02 -8.54
N VAL A 239 42.50 -9.12 -9.02
CA VAL A 239 41.86 -10.41 -9.36
C VAL A 239 42.08 -10.78 -10.82
N ARG A 240 41.94 -9.80 -11.72
CA ARG A 240 41.94 -9.98 -13.17
C ARG A 240 43.21 -9.46 -13.85
N LYS A 241 44.15 -8.93 -13.06
CA LYS A 241 45.37 -8.26 -13.56
C LYS A 241 44.97 -7.13 -14.53
N MET A 242 45.80 -6.79 -15.51
CA MET A 242 45.46 -5.81 -16.55
C MET A 242 44.70 -6.47 -17.70
N PHE A 243 43.64 -5.85 -18.18
CA PHE A 243 42.87 -6.30 -19.34
C PHE A 243 42.38 -5.12 -20.18
N GLU A 244 42.23 -5.34 -21.48
CA GLU A 244 41.79 -4.29 -22.40
C GLU A 244 40.30 -4.04 -22.31
N VAL A 245 39.92 -2.78 -22.52
CA VAL A 245 38.52 -2.36 -22.54
C VAL A 245 38.22 -1.45 -23.72
N ARG A 246 36.96 -1.45 -24.15
CA ARG A 246 36.40 -0.48 -25.11
C ARG A 246 35.35 0.35 -24.40
N ILE A 247 35.43 1.67 -24.51
CA ILE A 247 34.42 2.56 -23.96
C ILE A 247 33.33 2.77 -25.01
N ILE A 248 32.07 2.63 -24.61
CA ILE A 248 30.89 2.99 -25.41
C ILE A 248 30.09 4.10 -24.70
N THR A 249 29.39 4.91 -25.48
CA THR A 249 28.45 5.92 -24.95
C THR A 249 27.03 5.34 -24.86
N ALA A 250 26.17 5.97 -24.05
CA ALA A 250 24.75 5.60 -23.97
C ALA A 250 24.04 5.71 -25.34
N SER A 251 24.48 6.60 -26.22
CA SER A 251 23.99 6.70 -27.61
C SER A 251 24.42 5.53 -28.50
N ASP A 252 25.59 4.94 -28.25
CA ASP A 252 26.05 3.74 -28.97
C ASP A 252 25.34 2.47 -28.47
N GLN A 253 24.88 2.47 -27.22
CA GLN A 253 24.11 1.39 -26.60
C GLN A 253 22.77 1.14 -27.32
N ALA A 254 22.17 2.17 -27.92
CA ALA A 254 20.96 2.04 -28.75
C ALA A 254 21.15 1.24 -30.06
N ARG A 255 22.39 0.90 -30.43
CA ARG A 255 22.72 0.05 -31.60
C ARG A 255 23.10 -1.39 -31.26
N ILE A 256 23.29 -1.69 -29.97
CA ILE A 256 23.39 -3.07 -29.47
C ILE A 256 21.95 -3.61 -29.45
N PRO A 257 21.65 -4.84 -29.93
CA PRO A 257 20.29 -5.35 -29.93
C PRO A 257 19.69 -5.17 -28.54
N HIS A 258 18.66 -4.34 -28.45
CA HIS A 258 17.94 -4.08 -27.21
C HIS A 258 17.63 -5.43 -26.55
N GLN A 259 17.87 -5.50 -25.24
CA GLN A 259 17.20 -6.48 -24.40
C GLN A 259 15.72 -6.41 -24.79
N PRO A 260 15.07 -7.51 -25.23
CA PRO A 260 13.69 -7.44 -25.65
C PRO A 260 12.91 -6.79 -24.52
N ASP A 261 12.05 -5.82 -24.84
CA ASP A 261 11.17 -5.17 -23.88
C ASP A 261 10.65 -6.25 -22.93
N LEU A 262 10.86 -6.09 -21.62
CA LEU A 262 10.45 -7.05 -20.59
C LEU A 262 8.92 -7.18 -20.65
N CYS A 263 8.44 -8.07 -21.50
CA CYS A 263 7.03 -8.27 -21.77
C CYS A 263 6.61 -9.56 -21.07
N MET A 264 5.96 -9.39 -19.91
CA MET A 264 5.39 -10.51 -19.17
C MET A 264 4.33 -11.27 -19.98
N GLY A 265 3.79 -10.73 -21.08
CA GLY A 265 2.78 -11.43 -21.87
C GLY A 265 1.48 -11.61 -21.11
N VAL A 266 0.72 -12.64 -21.44
CA VAL A 266 -0.60 -12.89 -20.87
C VAL A 266 -0.50 -13.71 -19.60
N GLY A 267 -1.18 -13.29 -18.54
CA GLY A 267 -1.24 -14.10 -17.32
C GLY A 267 -2.39 -13.79 -16.41
N VAL A 268 -2.47 -14.59 -15.35
CA VAL A 268 -3.59 -14.59 -14.41
C VAL A 268 -3.06 -14.51 -12.99
N ILE A 269 -3.67 -13.65 -12.18
CA ILE A 269 -3.58 -13.70 -10.72
C ILE A 269 -4.77 -14.51 -10.22
N ILE A 270 -4.50 -15.63 -9.56
CA ILE A 270 -5.52 -16.44 -8.88
C ILE A 270 -5.64 -15.94 -7.45
N ASP A 271 -6.75 -15.28 -7.17
CA ASP A 271 -7.08 -14.72 -5.87
C ASP A 271 -7.70 -15.77 -4.94
N CYS A 272 -6.97 -16.13 -3.89
CA CYS A 272 -7.39 -17.02 -2.82
C CYS A 272 -8.18 -16.29 -1.72
N TYR A 273 -9.00 -15.31 -2.10
CA TYR A 273 -9.83 -14.45 -1.23
C TYR A 273 -9.03 -13.61 -0.22
N ASP A 274 -7.87 -13.13 -0.63
CA ASP A 274 -7.10 -12.21 0.20
C ASP A 274 -7.53 -10.76 0.00
N SER A 275 -7.35 -9.96 1.05
CA SER A 275 -7.64 -8.53 1.01
C SER A 275 -6.56 -7.70 0.33
N TYR A 276 -5.38 -8.26 0.07
CA TYR A 276 -4.22 -7.56 -0.49
C TYR A 276 -3.92 -7.98 -1.92
N THR A 277 -4.63 -8.96 -2.49
CA THR A 277 -4.35 -9.51 -3.83
C THR A 277 -4.18 -8.44 -4.90
N ASN A 278 -5.05 -7.42 -4.90
CA ASN A 278 -5.00 -6.36 -5.91
C ASN A 278 -3.68 -5.57 -5.83
N ASN A 279 -3.07 -5.42 -4.65
CA ASN A 279 -1.80 -4.73 -4.49
C ASN A 279 -0.65 -5.38 -5.27
N LEU A 280 -0.80 -6.63 -5.75
CA LEU A 280 0.15 -7.27 -6.66
C LEU A 280 0.15 -6.66 -8.07
N LEU A 281 -0.92 -5.97 -8.48
CA LEU A 281 -1.01 -5.36 -9.81
C LEU A 281 0.08 -4.31 -10.03
N PRO A 282 0.30 -3.29 -9.16
CA PRO A 282 1.41 -2.35 -9.29
C PRO A 282 2.78 -3.03 -9.36
N CYS A 283 2.95 -4.19 -8.70
CA CYS A 283 4.21 -4.93 -8.71
C CYS A 283 4.56 -5.50 -10.09
N LEU A 284 3.58 -5.64 -11.00
CA LEU A 284 3.82 -6.03 -12.39
C LEU A 284 4.54 -4.93 -13.19
N ASN A 285 4.49 -3.66 -12.74
CA ASN A 285 5.28 -2.60 -13.35
C ASN A 285 6.72 -2.62 -12.81
N THR A 286 7.62 -3.26 -13.55
CA THR A 286 9.05 -3.37 -13.18
C THR A 286 9.85 -2.08 -13.38
N GLY A 287 9.18 -0.97 -13.72
CA GLY A 287 9.77 0.34 -13.98
C GLY A 287 10.15 0.58 -15.45
N ASP A 288 9.78 -0.35 -16.34
CA ASP A 288 10.10 -0.30 -17.76
C ASP A 288 8.96 0.31 -18.60
N LEU A 289 7.75 0.42 -18.06
CA LEU A 289 6.57 0.95 -18.77
C LEU A 289 6.07 2.29 -18.20
N PRO A 290 5.83 3.31 -19.05
CA PRO A 290 5.06 4.49 -18.68
C PRO A 290 3.69 4.11 -18.08
N PRO A 291 3.11 4.91 -17.17
CA PRO A 291 1.85 4.58 -16.50
C PRO A 291 0.69 4.25 -17.45
N ARG A 292 0.59 4.94 -18.58
CA ARG A 292 -0.47 4.70 -19.58
C ARG A 292 -0.34 3.33 -20.23
N ASP A 293 0.87 3.02 -20.69
CA ASP A 293 1.18 1.77 -21.38
C ASP A 293 1.03 0.58 -20.42
N PHE A 294 1.33 0.81 -19.13
CA PHE A 294 1.12 -0.18 -18.08
C PHE A 294 -0.37 -0.49 -17.87
N GLU A 295 -1.25 0.52 -17.85
CA GLU A 295 -2.69 0.28 -17.74
C GLU A 295 -3.26 -0.45 -18.96
N GLU A 296 -2.82 -0.08 -20.16
CA GLU A 296 -3.20 -0.79 -21.38
C GLU A 296 -2.71 -2.25 -21.37
N TYR A 297 -1.50 -2.48 -20.84
CA TYR A 297 -0.99 -3.84 -20.63
C TYR A 297 -1.87 -4.63 -19.65
N LEU A 298 -2.20 -4.07 -18.49
CA LEU A 298 -3.09 -4.73 -17.52
C LEU A 298 -4.42 -5.09 -18.16
N GLN A 299 -5.00 -4.16 -18.92
CA GLN A 299 -6.29 -4.33 -19.56
C GLN A 299 -6.35 -5.47 -20.57
N ASN A 300 -5.31 -5.62 -21.37
CA ASN A 300 -5.33 -6.56 -22.47
C ASN A 300 -4.73 -7.93 -22.10
N ASN A 301 -3.88 -7.99 -21.08
CA ASN A 301 -3.03 -9.15 -20.83
C ASN A 301 -3.19 -9.77 -19.45
N VAL A 302 -3.84 -9.10 -18.49
CA VAL A 302 -3.93 -9.57 -17.10
C VAL A 302 -5.39 -9.77 -16.69
N ALA A 303 -5.69 -10.92 -16.10
CA ALA A 303 -6.95 -11.14 -15.40
C ALA A 303 -6.70 -11.48 -13.92
N VAL A 304 -7.58 -11.01 -13.05
CA VAL A 304 -7.59 -11.39 -11.63
C VAL A 304 -8.86 -12.16 -11.35
N ILE A 305 -8.73 -13.46 -11.14
CA ILE A 305 -9.86 -14.37 -10.99
C ILE A 305 -9.91 -14.92 -9.57
N ARG A 306 -11.11 -15.13 -9.04
CA ARG A 306 -11.28 -15.84 -7.77
C ARG A 306 -10.91 -17.32 -7.93
N LEU A 307 -10.40 -17.92 -6.87
CA LEU A 307 -10.04 -19.34 -6.79
C LEU A 307 -11.13 -20.28 -7.32
N HIS A 308 -12.41 -19.96 -7.09
CA HIS A 308 -13.55 -20.78 -7.49
C HIS A 308 -14.21 -20.34 -8.81
N ALA A 309 -13.60 -19.42 -9.56
CA ALA A 309 -14.17 -18.90 -10.80
C ALA A 309 -14.37 -19.99 -11.87
N PHE A 310 -13.58 -21.06 -11.83
CA PHE A 310 -13.65 -22.15 -12.78
C PHE A 310 -13.53 -23.52 -12.12
N GLN A 311 -14.15 -24.52 -12.74
CA GLN A 311 -13.83 -25.91 -12.48
C GLN A 311 -12.45 -26.24 -13.08
N TRP A 312 -11.67 -27.09 -12.40
CA TRP A 312 -10.29 -27.39 -12.78
C TRP A 312 -10.13 -27.82 -14.25
N HIS A 313 -10.99 -28.71 -14.75
CA HIS A 313 -10.90 -29.19 -16.13
C HIS A 313 -11.07 -28.07 -17.16
N ILE A 314 -11.97 -27.10 -16.90
CA ILE A 314 -12.14 -25.92 -17.76
C ILE A 314 -10.88 -25.06 -17.76
N PHE A 315 -10.31 -24.81 -16.57
CA PHE A 315 -9.08 -24.03 -16.45
C PHE A 315 -7.91 -24.73 -17.17
N ARG A 316 -7.71 -26.02 -16.94
CA ARG A 316 -6.63 -26.83 -17.53
C ARG A 316 -6.72 -26.89 -19.05
N ASP A 317 -7.90 -27.11 -19.61
CA ASP A 317 -8.06 -27.42 -21.03
C ASP A 317 -8.23 -26.16 -21.89
N HIS A 318 -8.79 -25.08 -21.34
CA HIS A 318 -9.16 -23.89 -22.12
C HIS A 318 -8.39 -22.61 -21.74
N ILE A 319 -7.85 -22.53 -20.51
CA ILE A 319 -7.20 -21.31 -20.00
C ILE A 319 -5.69 -21.50 -19.94
N LEU A 320 -5.22 -22.47 -19.14
CA LEU A 320 -3.80 -22.72 -18.86
C LEU A 320 -2.90 -22.78 -20.12
N PRO A 321 -3.30 -23.42 -21.24
CA PRO A 321 -2.45 -23.51 -22.43
C PRO A 321 -2.17 -22.16 -23.12
N ARG A 322 -2.93 -21.12 -22.79
CA ARG A 322 -2.82 -19.76 -23.36
C ARG A 322 -2.13 -18.77 -22.42
N LEU A 323 -1.73 -19.20 -21.23
CA LEU A 323 -1.10 -18.33 -20.24
C LEU A 323 0.43 -18.44 -20.32
N ASP A 324 1.08 -17.29 -20.21
CA ASP A 324 2.53 -17.19 -20.14
C ASP A 324 3.03 -17.29 -18.70
N TRP A 325 2.22 -16.87 -17.72
CA TRP A 325 2.52 -16.92 -16.29
C TRP A 325 1.26 -16.98 -15.41
N ILE A 326 1.44 -17.43 -14.17
CA ILE A 326 0.41 -17.37 -13.11
C ILE A 326 1.02 -16.81 -11.82
N ILE A 327 0.27 -15.96 -11.12
CA ILE A 327 0.54 -15.61 -9.73
C ILE A 327 -0.57 -16.21 -8.86
N ILE A 328 -0.19 -16.97 -7.83
CA ILE A 328 -1.14 -17.42 -6.79
C ILE A 328 -0.98 -16.46 -5.62
N SER A 329 -2.06 -15.75 -5.31
CA SER A 329 -2.06 -14.70 -4.30
C SER A 329 -1.82 -15.25 -2.88
N PRO A 330 -1.66 -14.36 -1.89
CA PRO A 330 -1.93 -14.69 -0.49
C PRO A 330 -3.37 -15.18 -0.29
N GLY A 331 -3.69 -15.56 0.94
CA GLY A 331 -5.06 -15.95 1.32
C GLY A 331 -5.12 -16.46 2.76
N PRO A 332 -6.33 -16.51 3.33
CA PRO A 332 -6.54 -17.12 4.63
C PRO A 332 -6.51 -18.65 4.55
N GLY A 333 -6.38 -19.29 5.71
CA GLY A 333 -6.50 -20.73 5.86
C GLY A 333 -5.24 -21.48 5.42
N ARG A 334 -5.41 -22.65 4.80
CA ARG A 334 -4.31 -23.58 4.57
C ARG A 334 -4.34 -24.25 3.19
N PRO A 335 -3.19 -24.53 2.55
CA PRO A 335 -3.17 -25.15 1.23
C PRO A 335 -3.57 -26.64 1.24
N ASP A 336 -3.59 -27.28 2.41
CA ASP A 336 -4.09 -28.65 2.61
C ASP A 336 -5.62 -28.72 2.76
N ASN A 337 -6.29 -27.57 2.85
CA ASN A 337 -7.75 -27.46 2.82
C ASN A 337 -8.23 -27.09 1.42
N LEU A 338 -9.08 -27.94 0.84
CA LEU A 338 -9.64 -27.72 -0.50
C LEU A 338 -10.47 -26.43 -0.61
N LYS A 339 -11.13 -25.99 0.47
CA LYS A 339 -11.92 -24.75 0.47
C LYS A 339 -11.04 -23.50 0.32
N ASP A 340 -9.83 -23.54 0.88
CA ASP A 340 -8.94 -22.38 0.95
C ASP A 340 -8.02 -22.30 -0.28
N PHE A 341 -7.75 -23.45 -0.92
CA PHE A 341 -6.76 -23.54 -1.99
C PHE A 341 -7.24 -24.20 -3.28
N GLY A 342 -8.48 -24.68 -3.32
CA GLY A 342 -9.20 -25.07 -4.53
C GLY A 342 -8.38 -25.96 -5.47
N PHE A 343 -8.38 -25.65 -6.76
CA PHE A 343 -7.64 -26.42 -7.77
C PHE A 343 -6.14 -26.07 -7.84
N CYS A 344 -5.64 -25.13 -7.02
CA CYS A 344 -4.26 -24.65 -7.13
C CYS A 344 -3.24 -25.76 -6.86
N ALA A 345 -3.56 -26.74 -6.03
CA ALA A 345 -2.69 -27.89 -5.80
C ALA A 345 -2.50 -28.74 -7.07
N GLU A 346 -3.58 -29.04 -7.80
CA GLU A 346 -3.53 -29.73 -9.10
C GLU A 346 -2.80 -28.89 -10.14
N LEU A 347 -3.07 -27.58 -10.18
CA LEU A 347 -2.38 -26.64 -11.05
C LEU A 347 -0.86 -26.70 -10.86
N LEU A 348 -0.38 -26.63 -9.63
CA LEU A 348 1.05 -26.68 -9.32
C LEU A 348 1.70 -28.02 -9.72
N ARG A 349 0.95 -29.13 -9.61
CA ARG A 349 1.44 -30.45 -10.04
C ARG A 349 1.48 -30.60 -11.57
N CYS A 350 0.64 -29.90 -12.31
CA CYS A 350 0.54 -30.05 -13.78
C CYS A 350 1.23 -28.95 -14.58
N ALA A 351 1.24 -27.70 -14.09
CA ALA A 351 1.70 -26.56 -14.88
C ALA A 351 3.22 -26.61 -15.18
N GLU A 352 3.54 -26.20 -16.41
CA GLU A 352 4.91 -26.05 -16.94
C GLU A 352 5.25 -24.59 -17.28
N ILE A 353 4.32 -23.67 -17.07
CA ILE A 353 4.52 -22.23 -17.23
C ILE A 353 5.07 -21.64 -15.92
N PRO A 354 5.77 -20.50 -15.96
CA PRO A 354 6.20 -19.80 -14.75
C PRO A 354 5.08 -19.49 -13.77
N ILE A 355 5.28 -19.83 -12.48
CA ILE A 355 4.36 -19.55 -11.38
C ILE A 355 5.08 -18.85 -10.24
N LEU A 356 4.52 -17.75 -9.74
CA LEU A 356 4.91 -17.11 -8.49
C LEU A 356 3.82 -17.32 -7.42
N GLY A 357 4.17 -17.93 -6.30
CA GLY A 357 3.29 -18.04 -5.14
C GLY A 357 3.68 -17.04 -4.05
N VAL A 358 2.71 -16.27 -3.55
CA VAL A 358 2.91 -15.29 -2.47
C VAL A 358 2.17 -15.76 -1.23
N CYS A 359 2.82 -15.78 -0.07
CA CYS A 359 2.25 -16.22 1.22
C CYS A 359 1.53 -17.59 1.12
N LEU A 360 0.19 -17.65 1.08
CA LEU A 360 -0.56 -18.89 0.85
C LEU A 360 -0.16 -19.60 -0.45
N GLY A 361 0.07 -18.85 -1.53
CA GLY A 361 0.59 -19.41 -2.78
C GLY A 361 2.00 -20.03 -2.62
N HIS A 362 2.87 -19.43 -1.79
CA HIS A 362 4.17 -20.01 -1.44
C HIS A 362 3.99 -21.32 -0.66
N GLN A 363 3.15 -21.31 0.37
CA GLN A 363 2.82 -22.50 1.15
C GLN A 363 2.24 -23.61 0.26
N GLY A 364 1.39 -23.24 -0.70
CA GLY A 364 0.80 -24.13 -1.68
C GLY A 364 1.81 -24.83 -2.58
N ILE A 365 2.85 -24.12 -3.04
CA ILE A 365 3.97 -24.75 -3.78
C ILE A 365 4.68 -25.77 -2.89
N GLY A 366 4.96 -25.41 -1.63
CA GLY A 366 5.55 -26.33 -0.66
C GLY A 366 4.70 -27.61 -0.50
N TYR A 367 3.40 -27.44 -0.25
CA TYR A 367 2.45 -28.52 -0.05
C TYR A 367 2.27 -29.42 -1.27
N ALA A 368 2.10 -28.84 -2.47
CA ALA A 368 1.87 -29.58 -3.71
C ALA A 368 2.98 -30.58 -4.03
N HIS A 369 4.21 -30.29 -3.57
CA HIS A 369 5.42 -31.12 -3.75
C HIS A 369 5.83 -31.87 -2.47
N GLY A 370 4.92 -32.03 -1.50
CA GLY A 370 5.10 -32.91 -0.33
C GLY A 370 5.68 -32.23 0.93
N GLY A 371 5.78 -30.91 0.95
CA GLY A 371 6.12 -30.14 2.13
C GLY A 371 4.97 -30.11 3.15
N GLN A 372 5.31 -30.01 4.43
CA GLN A 372 4.33 -29.92 5.52
C GLN A 372 4.11 -28.47 5.94
N ILE A 373 2.86 -28.07 6.16
CA ILE A 373 2.52 -26.73 6.68
C ILE A 373 2.36 -26.80 8.20
N VAL A 374 3.15 -25.97 8.89
CA VAL A 374 3.22 -25.91 10.36
C VAL A 374 3.00 -24.48 10.85
N PRO A 375 2.65 -24.27 12.13
CA PRO A 375 2.67 -22.95 12.72
C PRO A 375 4.06 -22.31 12.60
N SER A 376 4.09 -21.01 12.28
CA SER A 376 5.30 -20.19 12.33
C SER A 376 5.86 -20.16 13.76
N ALA A 377 7.18 -20.06 13.90
CA ALA A 377 7.82 -19.94 15.21
C ALA A 377 7.45 -18.62 15.89
N GLU A 378 7.32 -17.55 15.10
CA GLU A 378 6.74 -16.28 15.51
C GLU A 378 5.58 -15.93 14.56
N ALA A 379 4.39 -15.66 15.11
CA ALA A 379 3.28 -15.13 14.33
C ALA A 379 3.56 -13.64 14.02
N ILE A 380 3.70 -13.32 12.74
CA ILE A 380 4.06 -11.97 12.29
C ILE A 380 2.98 -11.44 11.35
N HIS A 381 2.29 -10.39 11.80
CA HIS A 381 1.28 -9.67 11.05
C HIS A 381 1.62 -8.18 11.00
N GLY A 382 1.75 -7.61 9.80
CA GLY A 382 1.99 -6.18 9.60
C GLY A 382 3.36 -5.69 10.06
N ARG A 383 4.34 -6.58 10.26
CA ARG A 383 5.71 -6.20 10.65
C ARG A 383 6.72 -6.63 9.59
N THR A 384 7.80 -5.86 9.46
CA THR A 384 8.93 -6.22 8.61
C THR A 384 9.80 -7.27 9.28
N VAL A 385 10.39 -8.14 8.47
CA VAL A 385 11.48 -9.01 8.88
C VAL A 385 12.64 -8.86 7.91
N HIS A 386 13.84 -9.07 8.43
CA HIS A 386 15.01 -9.16 7.60
C HIS A 386 15.04 -10.50 6.85
N VAL A 387 15.11 -10.45 5.53
CA VAL A 387 15.18 -11.60 4.63
C VAL A 387 16.58 -11.68 4.04
N TYR A 388 17.23 -12.83 4.18
CA TYR A 388 18.49 -13.17 3.54
C TYR A 388 18.24 -14.09 2.35
N SER A 389 18.98 -13.92 1.25
CA SER A 389 18.82 -14.75 0.06
C SER A 389 20.15 -15.30 -0.47
N THR A 390 20.03 -16.30 -1.34
CA THR A 390 21.14 -16.88 -2.11
C THR A 390 21.48 -16.13 -3.40
N GLU A 391 20.80 -15.02 -3.68
CA GLU A 391 20.88 -14.25 -4.93
C GLU A 391 20.60 -15.09 -6.19
N ALA A 392 19.78 -16.13 -6.06
CA ALA A 392 19.44 -17.06 -7.14
C ALA A 392 17.97 -16.94 -7.57
N GLY A 393 17.72 -17.24 -8.85
CA GLY A 393 16.36 -17.25 -9.41
C GLY A 393 15.72 -15.86 -9.34
N ILE A 394 14.53 -15.78 -8.74
CA ILE A 394 13.83 -14.51 -8.54
C ILE A 394 14.56 -13.57 -7.57
N PHE A 395 15.53 -14.04 -6.79
CA PHE A 395 16.30 -13.20 -5.86
C PHE A 395 17.62 -12.66 -6.44
N ASN A 396 17.88 -12.84 -7.74
CA ASN A 396 19.10 -12.33 -8.36
C ASN A 396 19.27 -10.81 -8.12
N GLY A 397 20.41 -10.40 -7.55
CA GLY A 397 20.70 -9.02 -7.17
C GLY A 397 20.01 -8.53 -5.88
N VAL A 398 19.41 -9.44 -5.11
CA VAL A 398 18.74 -9.14 -3.82
C VAL A 398 19.36 -10.00 -2.72
N ALA A 399 20.52 -9.61 -2.20
CA ALA A 399 21.19 -10.35 -1.13
C ALA A 399 20.41 -10.33 0.19
N THR A 400 19.88 -9.16 0.55
CA THR A 400 19.12 -8.92 1.78
C THR A 400 18.03 -7.88 1.55
N ALA A 401 16.89 -8.00 2.23
CA ALA A 401 15.80 -7.02 2.17
C ALA A 401 14.93 -7.04 3.43
N GLU A 402 14.34 -5.90 3.79
CA GLU A 402 13.28 -5.81 4.80
C GLU A 402 11.91 -6.04 4.15
N MET A 403 11.20 -7.10 4.54
CA MET A 403 9.96 -7.50 3.89
C MET A 403 8.83 -7.71 4.91
N VAL A 404 7.62 -7.27 4.58
CA VAL A 404 6.44 -7.40 5.46
C VAL A 404 5.86 -8.81 5.41
N ARG A 405 5.42 -9.29 6.56
CA ARG A 405 4.73 -10.57 6.72
C ARG A 405 3.32 -10.42 7.29
N TYR A 406 2.44 -11.34 6.87
CA TYR A 406 1.08 -11.50 7.40
C TYR A 406 0.76 -12.96 7.76
N ASN A 407 1.76 -13.83 7.98
CA ASN A 407 1.53 -15.27 8.10
C ASN A 407 1.74 -15.83 9.51
N SER A 408 0.77 -16.65 9.96
CA SER A 408 0.87 -17.49 11.16
C SER A 408 1.35 -18.92 10.87
N LEU A 409 1.43 -19.27 9.59
CA LEU A 409 1.82 -20.59 9.11
C LEU A 409 3.01 -20.49 8.15
N CYS A 410 3.80 -21.56 8.06
CA CYS A 410 4.92 -21.65 7.13
C CYS A 410 5.15 -23.10 6.67
N VAL A 411 5.96 -23.26 5.62
CA VAL A 411 6.46 -24.58 5.20
C VAL A 411 7.54 -25.03 6.19
N ASP A 412 7.43 -26.26 6.71
CA ASP A 412 8.35 -26.77 7.75
C ASP A 412 9.81 -26.78 7.24
N PRO A 413 10.70 -25.94 7.83
CA PRO A 413 12.10 -25.84 7.42
C PRO A 413 12.90 -27.12 7.64
N ARG A 414 12.41 -28.04 8.49
CA ARG A 414 13.08 -29.33 8.79
C ARG A 414 12.75 -30.40 7.76
N ARG A 415 11.73 -30.17 6.93
CA ARG A 415 11.18 -31.15 5.97
C ARG A 415 10.96 -30.53 4.61
N VAL A 416 12.00 -29.89 4.07
CA VAL A 416 11.97 -29.35 2.71
C VAL A 416 12.00 -30.49 1.69
N PRO A 417 11.04 -30.57 0.75
CA PRO A 417 11.04 -31.60 -0.29
C PRO A 417 12.31 -31.58 -1.16
N ALA A 418 12.73 -32.75 -1.64
CA ALA A 418 13.96 -32.89 -2.43
C ALA A 418 13.93 -32.05 -3.73
N ASP A 419 12.76 -31.90 -4.34
CA ASP A 419 12.57 -31.11 -5.57
C ASP A 419 12.49 -29.59 -5.32
N ILE A 420 12.55 -29.14 -4.06
CA ILE A 420 12.58 -27.71 -3.69
C ILE A 420 14.01 -27.30 -3.34
N ARG A 421 14.41 -26.12 -3.81
CA ARG A 421 15.65 -25.42 -3.42
C ARG A 421 15.28 -24.16 -2.65
N VAL A 422 15.65 -24.10 -1.37
CA VAL A 422 15.54 -22.88 -0.56
C VAL A 422 16.42 -21.78 -1.15
N THR A 423 15.84 -20.60 -1.34
CA THR A 423 16.52 -19.43 -1.92
C THR A 423 16.54 -18.23 -1.00
N ALA A 424 15.65 -18.16 0.00
CA ALA A 424 15.63 -17.11 1.01
C ALA A 424 15.09 -17.59 2.37
N TRP A 425 15.54 -16.96 3.46
CA TRP A 425 15.14 -17.27 4.83
C TRP A 425 15.17 -16.03 5.73
N SER A 426 14.51 -16.12 6.88
CA SER A 426 14.60 -15.16 7.97
C SER A 426 14.91 -15.89 9.29
N ARG A 427 15.39 -15.16 10.30
CA ARG A 427 15.63 -15.66 11.65
C ARG A 427 14.62 -15.04 12.61
N SER A 428 14.16 -15.80 13.59
CA SER A 428 13.33 -15.25 14.67
C SER A 428 14.07 -14.17 15.45
N SER A 429 13.30 -13.34 16.15
CA SER A 429 13.82 -12.26 17.01
C SER A 429 14.83 -12.73 18.07
N ASP A 430 14.69 -13.95 18.57
CA ASP A 430 15.62 -14.60 19.50
C ASP A 430 16.79 -15.36 18.82
N GLY A 431 16.80 -15.40 17.48
CA GLY A 431 17.82 -16.06 16.67
C GLY A 431 17.78 -17.60 16.68
N THR A 432 16.82 -18.23 17.35
CA THR A 432 16.80 -19.69 17.57
C THR A 432 16.18 -20.48 16.43
N SER A 433 15.30 -19.86 15.63
CA SER A 433 14.56 -20.52 14.56
C SER A 433 14.80 -19.85 13.21
N ILE A 434 14.75 -20.66 12.14
CA ILE A 434 14.86 -20.21 10.76
C ILE A 434 13.53 -20.50 10.08
N GLU A 435 13.00 -19.50 9.38
CA GLU A 435 11.80 -19.67 8.56
C GLU A 435 12.13 -19.48 7.08
N LEU A 436 11.51 -20.30 6.23
CA LEU A 436 11.69 -20.23 4.79
C LEU A 436 10.94 -19.01 4.25
N MET A 437 11.68 -18.08 3.65
CA MET A 437 11.12 -16.86 3.07
C MET A 437 11.00 -16.94 1.56
N GLY A 438 11.76 -17.83 0.93
CA GLY A 438 11.63 -18.09 -0.49
C GLY A 438 12.28 -19.39 -0.92
N PHE A 439 11.73 -19.98 -1.96
CA PHE A 439 12.29 -21.16 -2.60
C PHE A 439 11.89 -21.23 -4.07
N GLN A 440 12.56 -22.10 -4.81
CA GLN A 440 12.23 -22.44 -6.18
C GLN A 440 12.17 -23.97 -6.36
N HIS A 441 11.30 -24.43 -7.26
CA HIS A 441 11.31 -25.83 -7.68
C HIS A 441 12.53 -26.09 -8.58
N ARG A 442 13.15 -27.28 -8.45
CA ARG A 442 14.40 -27.61 -9.16
C ARG A 442 14.21 -27.83 -10.66
N LYS A 443 13.04 -28.34 -11.06
CA LYS A 443 12.74 -28.74 -12.45
C LYS A 443 11.66 -27.91 -13.14
N LYS A 444 10.84 -27.22 -12.35
CA LYS A 444 9.66 -26.49 -12.84
C LYS A 444 9.88 -25.01 -12.56
N PRO A 445 9.37 -24.10 -13.40
CA PRO A 445 9.54 -22.66 -13.19
C PRO A 445 8.60 -22.14 -12.10
N GLN A 446 8.66 -22.71 -10.90
CA GLN A 446 7.81 -22.34 -9.77
C GLN A 446 8.65 -21.70 -8.68
N PHE A 447 8.22 -20.54 -8.22
CA PHE A 447 8.93 -19.71 -7.25
C PHE A 447 7.95 -19.28 -6.17
N GLY A 448 8.37 -19.31 -4.91
CA GLY A 448 7.53 -18.90 -3.79
C GLY A 448 8.21 -17.83 -2.95
N VAL A 449 7.43 -16.88 -2.44
CA VAL A 449 7.84 -15.93 -1.39
C VAL A 449 6.84 -15.94 -0.24
N GLN A 450 7.31 -16.04 1.00
CA GLN A 450 6.43 -16.09 2.20
C GLN A 450 5.99 -14.70 2.66
N PHE A 451 6.74 -13.67 2.29
CA PHE A 451 6.45 -12.27 2.56
C PHE A 451 5.64 -11.61 1.44
N HIS A 452 5.14 -10.41 1.69
CA HIS A 452 4.27 -9.66 0.79
C HIS A 452 5.06 -8.57 0.05
N LEU A 453 5.36 -8.82 -1.23
CA LEU A 453 6.05 -7.89 -2.14
C LEU A 453 5.26 -6.58 -2.33
N GLU A 454 3.95 -6.68 -2.16
CA GLU A 454 2.97 -5.65 -2.45
C GLU A 454 2.66 -4.71 -1.26
N SER A 455 3.15 -5.07 -0.08
CA SER A 455 2.95 -4.28 1.14
C SER A 455 3.70 -2.95 1.08
N THR A 456 3.09 -1.91 1.63
CA THR A 456 3.62 -0.54 1.63
C THR A 456 4.97 -0.40 2.32
N CYS A 457 5.25 -1.21 3.34
CA CYS A 457 6.50 -1.15 4.12
C CYS A 457 7.53 -2.21 3.69
N SER A 458 7.26 -3.03 2.67
CA SER A 458 8.28 -3.91 2.10
C SER A 458 9.28 -3.10 1.29
N ASP A 459 10.55 -3.53 1.25
CA ASP A 459 11.59 -2.87 0.47
C ASP A 459 11.16 -2.76 -1.01
N PRO A 460 10.93 -1.53 -1.52
CA PRO A 460 10.41 -1.33 -2.87
C PRO A 460 11.44 -1.66 -3.95
N ALA A 461 12.74 -1.53 -3.66
CA ALA A 461 13.80 -1.86 -4.59
C ALA A 461 13.94 -3.38 -4.72
N ALA A 462 13.93 -4.10 -3.59
CA ALA A 462 13.94 -5.55 -3.56
C ALA A 462 12.69 -6.14 -4.24
N SER A 463 11.51 -5.61 -3.92
CA SER A 463 10.24 -6.07 -4.51
C SER A 463 10.23 -5.90 -6.03
N ARG A 464 10.66 -4.72 -6.52
CA ARG A 464 10.78 -4.45 -7.96
C ARG A 464 11.80 -5.36 -8.63
N GLN A 465 12.95 -5.59 -8.00
CA GLN A 465 13.99 -6.47 -8.55
C GLN A 465 13.51 -7.92 -8.64
N ILE A 466 12.78 -8.42 -7.61
CA ILE A 466 12.18 -9.75 -7.61
C ILE A 466 11.20 -9.91 -8.77
N MET A 467 10.32 -8.93 -8.97
CA MET A 467 9.36 -8.94 -10.07
C MET A 467 10.04 -8.80 -11.44
N ARG A 468 11.10 -8.02 -11.56
CA ARG A 468 11.91 -7.92 -12.78
C ARG A 468 12.57 -9.26 -13.13
N ASN A 469 13.08 -9.97 -12.14
CA ASN A 469 13.65 -11.30 -12.33
C ASN A 469 12.57 -12.30 -12.76
N PHE A 470 11.38 -12.25 -12.16
CA PHE A 470 10.25 -13.07 -12.57
C PHE A 470 9.84 -12.77 -14.02
N ALA A 471 9.68 -11.51 -14.39
CA ALA A 471 9.39 -11.08 -15.76
C ALA A 471 10.44 -11.56 -16.78
N THR A 472 11.72 -11.56 -16.38
CA THR A 472 12.82 -12.11 -17.20
C THR A 472 12.64 -13.61 -17.44
N ILE A 473 12.26 -14.36 -16.41
CA ILE A 473 12.00 -15.81 -16.50
C ILE A 473 10.81 -16.09 -17.42
N VAL A 474 9.74 -15.30 -17.28
CA VAL A 474 8.56 -15.38 -18.15
C VAL A 474 8.91 -15.12 -19.61
N THR A 475 9.66 -14.04 -19.87
CA THR A 475 10.07 -13.66 -21.23
C THR A 475 10.86 -14.79 -21.90
N ARG A 476 11.80 -15.42 -21.17
CA ARG A 476 12.57 -16.57 -21.67
C ARG A 476 11.67 -17.78 -21.95
N ALA A 477 10.79 -18.13 -21.02
CA ALA A 477 9.87 -19.25 -21.19
C ALA A 477 8.91 -19.06 -22.39
N ARG A 478 8.53 -17.82 -22.70
CA ARG A 478 7.75 -17.49 -23.91
C ARG A 478 8.58 -17.69 -25.18
N GLN A 479 9.81 -17.20 -25.19
CA GLN A 479 10.74 -17.37 -26.32
C GLN A 479 10.98 -18.84 -26.65
N ASP A 480 11.16 -19.68 -25.61
CA ASP A 480 11.37 -21.12 -25.77
C ASP A 480 10.15 -21.86 -26.34
N ARG A 481 8.92 -21.36 -26.10
CA ARG A 481 7.67 -21.95 -26.59
C ARG A 481 7.30 -21.55 -28.03
N GLY A 482 7.97 -20.55 -28.60
CA GLY A 482 7.71 -20.04 -29.95
C GLY A 482 6.72 -18.88 -30.00
N SER A 483 6.84 -18.03 -31.03
CA SER A 483 6.21 -16.71 -31.18
C SER A 483 4.71 -16.72 -31.54
N GLY A 484 3.91 -17.57 -30.89
CA GLY A 484 2.46 -17.41 -30.94
C GLY A 484 2.05 -16.15 -30.20
N VAL A 485 1.18 -15.32 -30.77
CA VAL A 485 0.53 -14.23 -30.03
C VAL A 485 -0.46 -14.87 -29.06
N SER A 486 -0.08 -15.00 -27.80
CA SER A 486 -1.00 -15.37 -26.72
C SER A 486 -1.94 -14.19 -26.49
N GLU A 487 -3.25 -14.41 -26.63
CA GLU A 487 -4.28 -13.45 -26.21
C GLU A 487 -4.96 -13.95 -24.93
N LEU A 488 -5.27 -13.02 -24.01
CA LEU A 488 -5.99 -13.33 -22.78
C LEU A 488 -7.33 -14.00 -23.12
N PRO A 489 -7.60 -15.23 -22.63
CA PRO A 489 -8.83 -15.93 -22.94
C PRO A 489 -10.07 -15.12 -22.56
N GLU A 490 -11.09 -15.10 -23.42
CA GLU A 490 -12.33 -14.35 -23.18
C GLU A 490 -13.05 -14.78 -21.88
N LEU A 491 -12.95 -16.07 -21.54
CA LEU A 491 -13.41 -16.60 -20.27
C LEU A 491 -12.74 -15.91 -19.07
N CYS A 492 -11.43 -15.66 -19.13
CA CYS A 492 -10.69 -14.95 -18.09
C CYS A 492 -11.10 -13.48 -18.00
N LYS A 493 -11.29 -12.81 -19.15
CA LYS A 493 -11.78 -11.42 -19.17
C LYS A 493 -13.15 -11.30 -18.51
N THR A 494 -14.05 -12.24 -18.80
CA THR A 494 -15.41 -12.26 -18.24
C THR A 494 -15.43 -12.60 -16.75
N ALA A 495 -14.53 -13.48 -16.30
CA ALA A 495 -14.44 -13.90 -14.89
C ALA A 495 -13.57 -12.99 -14.03
N SER A 496 -12.79 -12.08 -14.63
CA SER A 496 -11.99 -11.11 -13.88
C SER A 496 -12.91 -10.17 -13.13
N TYR A 497 -12.80 -10.14 -11.80
CA TYR A 497 -13.61 -9.21 -10.99
C TYR A 497 -13.05 -7.78 -11.02
N ILE A 498 -11.82 -7.63 -11.52
CA ILE A 498 -11.26 -6.35 -11.95
C ILE A 498 -11.51 -6.25 -13.45
N ASP A 499 -12.55 -5.52 -13.82
CA ASP A 499 -12.91 -5.33 -15.22
C ASP A 499 -12.13 -4.16 -15.82
N PHE A 500 -10.96 -4.46 -16.37
CA PHE A 500 -10.13 -3.47 -17.04
C PHE A 500 -10.74 -2.92 -18.35
N SER A 501 -11.75 -3.58 -18.92
CA SER A 501 -12.27 -3.32 -20.26
C SER A 501 -13.48 -2.37 -20.31
N ARG A 502 -14.33 -2.39 -19.27
CA ARG A 502 -15.47 -1.46 -19.14
C ARG A 502 -15.07 -0.02 -18.82
N PHE A 503 -13.78 0.22 -18.64
CA PHE A 503 -13.20 1.52 -18.35
C PHE A 503 -13.10 2.45 -19.57
N GLY A 504 -13.37 1.97 -20.78
CA GLY A 504 -13.35 2.77 -22.02
C GLY A 504 -14.68 2.83 -22.78
N ALA A 505 -15.63 1.93 -22.53
CA ALA A 505 -16.90 1.91 -23.25
C ALA A 505 -18.02 2.47 -22.37
N ALA A 506 -18.48 3.68 -22.67
CA ALA A 506 -19.77 4.15 -22.18
C ALA A 506 -20.82 3.11 -22.62
N PRO A 507 -21.57 2.48 -21.69
CA PRO A 507 -22.62 1.56 -22.08
C PRO A 507 -23.57 2.26 -23.06
N SER A 508 -23.96 1.57 -24.14
CA SER A 508 -24.92 2.08 -25.11
C SER A 508 -26.22 2.43 -24.38
N ASP A 509 -26.46 3.73 -24.20
CA ASP A 509 -27.53 4.28 -23.37
C ASP A 509 -28.91 3.94 -23.95
N PRO A 510 -29.70 3.07 -23.31
CA PRO A 510 -31.06 2.76 -23.78
C PRO A 510 -32.04 3.94 -23.56
N PHE A 511 -31.62 5.01 -22.87
CA PHE A 511 -32.47 6.15 -22.50
C PHE A 511 -31.82 7.50 -22.90
N LYS A 512 -31.59 7.70 -24.21
CA LYS A 512 -31.00 8.92 -24.83
C LYS A 512 -31.75 10.25 -24.60
N ALA A 513 -32.88 10.29 -23.90
CA ALA A 513 -33.64 11.52 -23.68
C ALA A 513 -33.13 12.26 -22.44
N VAL A 514 -32.49 13.42 -22.65
CA VAL A 514 -32.00 14.31 -21.58
C VAL A 514 -33.17 15.09 -21.00
N ASP A 515 -33.72 14.61 -19.89
CA ASP A 515 -34.84 15.23 -19.18
C ASP A 515 -34.33 16.15 -18.05
N ARG A 516 -33.90 17.38 -18.40
CA ARG A 516 -33.36 18.38 -17.45
C ARG A 516 -34.45 19.11 -16.67
N ALA A 517 -35.16 18.35 -15.83
CA ALA A 517 -36.31 18.82 -15.06
C ALA A 517 -35.96 19.67 -13.82
N LEU A 518 -34.75 19.54 -13.29
CA LEU A 518 -34.31 20.16 -12.03
C LEU A 518 -33.13 21.10 -12.28
N ARG A 519 -33.05 22.20 -11.53
CA ARG A 519 -31.94 23.16 -11.58
C ARG A 519 -31.42 23.41 -10.17
N ALA A 520 -30.12 23.25 -9.95
CA ALA A 520 -29.50 23.64 -8.69
C ALA A 520 -29.47 25.17 -8.55
N GLU A 521 -29.89 25.66 -7.39
CA GLU A 521 -29.89 27.08 -7.05
C GLU A 521 -29.29 27.31 -5.66
N ALA A 522 -28.55 28.40 -5.51
CA ALA A 522 -27.96 28.83 -4.25
C ALA A 522 -28.22 30.32 -4.00
N GLN A 523 -28.44 30.69 -2.75
CA GLN A 523 -28.62 32.06 -2.28
C GLN A 523 -27.79 32.26 -1.00
N LYS A 524 -26.92 33.27 -0.97
CA LYS A 524 -26.24 33.68 0.26
C LYS A 524 -27.27 34.31 1.22
N LEU A 525 -27.19 33.97 2.50
CA LEU A 525 -28.10 34.48 3.53
C LEU A 525 -27.41 35.51 4.42
N GLU A 526 -28.15 36.53 4.85
CA GLU A 526 -27.70 37.52 5.83
C GLU A 526 -27.96 37.02 7.26
N LEU A 527 -27.23 35.97 7.65
CA LEU A 527 -27.33 35.33 8.97
C LEU A 527 -26.00 35.41 9.71
N HIS A 528 -26.04 35.81 10.99
CA HIS A 528 -24.88 35.91 11.87
C HIS A 528 -25.03 35.04 13.13
N LEU A 529 -25.70 33.90 13.00
CA LEU A 529 -25.92 32.93 14.07
C LEU A 529 -25.07 31.67 13.86
N PRO A 530 -24.63 31.00 14.94
CA PRO A 530 -23.90 29.75 14.85
C PRO A 530 -24.80 28.60 14.36
N PRO A 531 -24.25 27.53 13.76
CA PRO A 531 -25.01 26.40 13.22
C PRO A 531 -26.02 25.77 14.17
N ALA A 532 -25.69 25.63 15.45
CA ALA A 532 -26.60 25.06 16.45
C ALA A 532 -27.90 25.89 16.58
N ASP A 533 -27.78 27.22 16.58
CA ASP A 533 -28.91 28.11 16.78
C ASP A 533 -29.84 28.12 15.56
N VAL A 534 -29.24 28.14 14.37
CA VAL A 534 -29.95 28.04 13.09
C VAL A 534 -30.64 26.69 12.96
N PHE A 535 -29.99 25.59 13.35
CA PHE A 535 -30.62 24.27 13.33
C PHE A 535 -31.78 24.18 14.32
N GLY A 536 -31.63 24.70 15.54
CA GLY A 536 -32.72 24.78 16.52
C GLY A 536 -33.92 25.58 15.99
N ALA A 537 -33.68 26.68 15.28
CA ALA A 537 -34.72 27.43 14.59
C ALA A 537 -35.39 26.61 13.48
N LEU A 538 -34.61 25.94 12.62
CA LEU A 538 -35.13 25.04 11.58
C LEU A 538 -36.03 23.94 12.15
N LEU A 539 -35.63 23.32 13.27
CA LEU A 539 -36.42 22.28 13.94
C LEU A 539 -37.75 22.81 14.48
N ARG A 540 -37.78 24.04 15.01
CA ARG A 540 -39.03 24.69 15.46
C ARG A 540 -39.92 25.10 14.30
N MET A 541 -39.35 25.61 13.22
CA MET A 541 -40.08 25.95 12.00
C MET A 541 -40.72 24.72 11.35
N ALA A 542 -40.03 23.58 11.44
CA ALA A 542 -40.56 22.28 11.06
C ALA A 542 -41.58 21.70 12.07
N GLY A 543 -41.80 22.37 13.20
CA GLY A 543 -42.44 21.88 14.42
C GLY A 543 -43.81 21.20 14.27
N ASN A 544 -44.02 20.16 15.07
CA ASN A 544 -45.24 19.36 15.29
C ASN A 544 -45.90 18.68 14.07
N GLN A 545 -45.34 18.75 12.87
CA GLN A 545 -45.78 17.85 11.80
C GLN A 545 -45.25 16.44 12.08
N GLU A 546 -46.13 15.50 12.43
CA GLU A 546 -45.78 14.08 12.55
C GLU A 546 -45.06 13.63 11.27
N GLY A 547 -43.82 13.14 11.40
CA GLY A 547 -43.08 12.56 10.27
C GLY A 547 -41.94 13.41 9.68
N THR A 548 -41.61 14.60 10.22
CA THR A 548 -40.47 15.38 9.71
C THR A 548 -39.12 14.75 10.06
N ASN A 549 -38.33 14.42 9.04
CA ASN A 549 -36.93 14.03 9.18
C ASN A 549 -36.02 15.25 9.21
N ALA A 550 -34.89 15.15 9.90
CA ALA A 550 -33.93 16.24 10.04
C ALA A 550 -32.50 15.72 10.02
N PHE A 551 -31.59 16.54 9.48
CA PHE A 551 -30.17 16.22 9.47
C PHE A 551 -29.30 17.45 9.73
N TRP A 552 -28.19 17.21 10.44
CA TRP A 552 -27.07 18.12 10.61
C TRP A 552 -25.80 17.32 10.39
N LEU A 553 -25.16 17.50 9.24
CA LEU A 553 -23.82 16.97 8.94
C LEU A 553 -22.81 18.04 9.33
N ASP A 554 -21.88 17.72 10.21
CA ASP A 554 -21.16 18.74 10.97
C ASP A 554 -19.66 18.49 11.07
N SER A 555 -18.91 19.55 10.80
CA SER A 555 -17.50 19.63 11.13
C SER A 555 -17.32 20.27 12.51
N ALA A 556 -17.57 19.49 13.57
CA ALA A 556 -17.53 20.02 14.94
C ALA A 556 -16.12 20.42 15.38
N ARG A 557 -15.10 19.79 14.80
CA ARG A 557 -13.69 20.15 14.92
C ARG A 557 -13.26 20.90 13.67
N THR A 558 -13.17 22.22 13.75
CA THR A 558 -12.64 23.06 12.66
C THR A 558 -11.13 23.11 12.75
N SER A 559 -10.42 22.60 11.74
CA SER A 559 -8.98 22.79 11.59
C SER A 559 -8.74 23.60 10.32
N GLN A 560 -8.06 24.76 10.43
CA GLN A 560 -7.67 25.56 9.24
C GLN A 560 -6.78 24.76 8.27
N HIS A 561 -6.17 23.66 8.74
CA HIS A 561 -5.29 22.80 7.96
C HIS A 561 -5.98 21.53 7.44
N ASP A 562 -7.24 21.25 7.81
CA ASP A 562 -8.00 20.11 7.28
C ASP A 562 -9.17 20.60 6.40
N PRO A 563 -9.01 20.65 5.06
CA PRO A 563 -10.05 21.11 4.15
C PRO A 563 -11.34 20.27 4.24
N LEU A 564 -11.27 19.06 4.81
CA LEU A 564 -12.42 18.16 4.99
C LEU A 564 -13.34 18.58 6.16
N SER A 565 -12.90 19.54 6.98
CA SER A 565 -13.62 20.04 8.16
C SER A 565 -14.25 21.43 7.97
N ARG A 566 -14.51 21.82 6.72
CA ARG A 566 -14.88 23.20 6.36
C ARG A 566 -16.38 23.55 6.52
N TYR A 567 -17.27 22.58 6.37
CA TYR A 567 -18.71 22.87 6.23
C TYR A 567 -19.58 22.23 7.32
N SER A 568 -20.68 22.91 7.67
CA SER A 568 -21.85 22.30 8.31
C SER A 568 -23.05 22.37 7.37
N ILE A 569 -23.78 21.27 7.21
CA ILE A 569 -24.91 21.13 6.30
C ILE A 569 -26.15 20.77 7.12
N LEU A 570 -27.17 21.62 7.04
CA LEU A 570 -28.41 21.51 7.81
C LEU A 570 -29.61 21.33 6.89
N GLY A 571 -30.56 20.49 7.26
CA GLY A 571 -31.82 20.42 6.53
C GLY A 571 -32.91 19.62 7.21
N THR A 572 -34.12 19.77 6.67
CA THR A 572 -35.31 19.02 7.06
C THR A 572 -36.05 18.55 5.83
N THR A 573 -36.67 17.37 5.91
CA THR A 573 -37.53 16.82 4.87
C THR A 573 -38.53 15.84 5.44
N ASP A 574 -39.72 15.79 4.89
CA ASP A 574 -40.75 14.78 5.12
C ASP A 574 -40.52 13.48 4.33
N ARG A 575 -39.55 13.46 3.40
CA ARG A 575 -39.36 12.35 2.46
C ARG A 575 -38.19 11.45 2.80
N CYS A 576 -38.41 10.15 2.66
CA CYS A 576 -37.43 9.15 3.03
C CYS A 576 -37.58 7.85 2.23
N ILE A 577 -36.44 7.29 1.82
CA ILE A 577 -36.29 5.98 1.21
C ILE A 577 -35.79 5.01 2.27
N ARG A 578 -36.42 3.84 2.39
CA ARG A 578 -36.03 2.77 3.33
C ARG A 578 -35.84 1.46 2.57
N TYR A 579 -34.77 0.74 2.85
CA TYR A 579 -34.51 -0.59 2.29
C TYR A 579 -34.56 -1.67 3.37
N HIS A 580 -35.41 -2.66 3.13
CA HIS A 580 -35.52 -3.88 3.92
C HIS A 580 -35.12 -5.07 3.04
N ARG A 581 -34.08 -5.79 3.46
CA ARG A 581 -33.51 -6.89 2.69
C ARG A 581 -34.43 -8.11 2.61
N GLU A 582 -35.12 -8.44 3.70
CA GLU A 582 -35.94 -9.66 3.77
C GLU A 582 -37.15 -9.62 2.85
N THR A 583 -37.84 -8.48 2.83
CA THR A 583 -38.96 -8.22 1.91
C THR A 583 -38.48 -7.85 0.52
N LEU A 584 -37.17 -7.64 0.32
CA LEU A 584 -36.58 -7.04 -0.87
C LEU A 584 -37.41 -5.84 -1.34
N SER A 585 -37.84 -5.00 -0.38
CA SER A 585 -38.75 -3.89 -0.66
C SER A 585 -38.13 -2.57 -0.28
N LEU A 586 -38.47 -1.56 -1.08
CA LEU A 586 -38.24 -0.18 -0.74
C LEU A 586 -39.56 0.43 -0.29
N THR A 587 -39.51 1.24 0.76
CA THR A 587 -40.64 2.11 1.09
C THR A 587 -40.22 3.56 0.97
N VAL A 588 -40.96 4.30 0.16
CA VAL A 588 -40.73 5.73 -0.15
C VAL A 588 -41.94 6.49 0.33
N ASP A 589 -41.75 7.40 1.28
CA ASP A 589 -42.84 8.22 1.87
C ASP A 589 -44.02 7.38 2.40
N GLY A 590 -43.74 6.14 2.82
CA GLY A 590 -44.77 5.20 3.27
C GLY A 590 -45.48 4.39 2.21
N LYS A 591 -45.14 4.57 0.94
CA LYS A 591 -45.62 3.74 -0.16
C LYS A 591 -44.55 2.72 -0.50
N ASP A 592 -44.94 1.46 -0.53
CA ASP A 592 -44.04 0.41 -0.97
C ASP A 592 -43.82 0.53 -2.48
N VAL A 593 -42.56 0.43 -2.86
CA VAL A 593 -42.10 0.41 -4.24
C VAL A 593 -41.61 -1.00 -4.50
N ALA A 594 -42.32 -1.69 -5.40
CA ALA A 594 -41.84 -2.96 -5.92
C ALA A 594 -40.53 -2.69 -6.67
N LEU A 595 -39.45 -3.28 -6.16
CA LEU A 595 -38.16 -3.24 -6.82
C LEU A 595 -38.28 -3.96 -8.18
N PRO A 596 -37.89 -3.36 -9.32
CA PRO A 596 -37.86 -4.03 -10.61
C PRO A 596 -36.63 -4.96 -10.65
N LEU A 597 -36.58 -5.94 -9.76
CA LEU A 597 -35.42 -6.80 -9.55
C LEU A 597 -35.83 -8.26 -9.75
N GLY A 598 -35.04 -8.99 -10.55
CA GLY A 598 -35.06 -10.45 -10.57
C GLY A 598 -34.38 -11.02 -9.32
N PRO A 599 -34.12 -12.34 -9.24
CA PRO A 599 -33.40 -12.99 -8.12
C PRO A 599 -32.00 -12.39 -7.87
N ARG A 600 -31.48 -11.65 -8.86
CA ARG A 600 -30.48 -10.57 -8.84
C ARG A 600 -30.98 -9.56 -9.89
N PRO A 601 -30.95 -8.24 -9.66
CA PRO A 601 -29.84 -7.47 -9.06
C PRO A 601 -29.95 -7.12 -7.56
N SER A 602 -28.84 -6.63 -6.97
CA SER A 602 -28.69 -6.19 -5.57
C SER A 602 -29.21 -4.76 -5.33
N PHE A 603 -29.39 -4.37 -4.06
CA PHE A 603 -29.73 -2.99 -3.67
C PHE A 603 -28.81 -1.94 -4.30
N TRP A 604 -27.53 -2.29 -4.43
CA TRP A 604 -26.52 -1.44 -5.05
C TRP A 604 -26.81 -1.11 -6.51
N THR A 605 -27.32 -2.07 -7.31
CA THR A 605 -27.68 -1.81 -8.71
C THR A 605 -28.85 -0.83 -8.81
N TRP A 606 -29.84 -0.98 -7.92
CA TRP A 606 -30.95 -0.05 -7.84
C TRP A 606 -30.47 1.36 -7.43
N LEU A 607 -29.63 1.46 -6.40
CA LEU A 607 -29.10 2.75 -5.92
C LEU A 607 -28.23 3.43 -6.99
N ASP A 608 -27.43 2.67 -7.74
CA ASP A 608 -26.63 3.18 -8.87
C ASP A 608 -27.53 3.71 -9.99
N THR A 609 -28.61 2.99 -10.31
CA THR A 609 -29.60 3.43 -11.30
C THR A 609 -30.31 4.72 -10.86
N LEU A 610 -30.69 4.79 -9.58
CA LEU A 610 -31.30 5.99 -8.99
C LEU A 610 -30.34 7.17 -9.11
N GLN A 611 -29.09 7.01 -8.69
CA GLN A 611 -28.09 8.08 -8.77
C GLN A 611 -27.89 8.58 -10.21
N GLN A 612 -27.77 7.66 -11.18
CA GLN A 612 -27.61 8.02 -12.59
C GLN A 612 -28.82 8.77 -13.13
N THR A 613 -30.03 8.38 -12.71
CA THR A 613 -31.26 9.05 -13.12
C THR A 613 -31.34 10.45 -12.52
N ILE A 614 -30.95 10.64 -11.24
CA ILE A 614 -30.94 11.97 -10.63
C ILE A 614 -29.91 12.87 -11.31
N HIS A 615 -28.69 12.38 -11.54
CA HIS A 615 -27.65 13.12 -12.23
C HIS A 615 -28.10 13.62 -13.62
N ARG A 616 -28.82 12.78 -14.39
CA ARG A 616 -29.37 13.19 -15.70
C ARG A 616 -30.49 14.22 -15.60
N SER A 617 -31.20 14.25 -14.47
CA SER A 617 -32.33 15.15 -14.26
C SER A 617 -31.96 16.57 -13.82
N VAL A 618 -30.71 16.81 -13.40
CA VAL A 618 -30.23 18.11 -12.92
C VAL A 618 -29.47 18.87 -14.02
N ALA A 619 -29.90 20.09 -14.33
CA ALA A 619 -29.26 20.97 -15.30
C ALA A 619 -27.99 21.64 -14.74
N SER A 620 -26.92 21.61 -15.54
CA SER A 620 -25.62 22.22 -15.24
C SER A 620 -25.59 23.69 -15.64
N GLU A 621 -26.03 24.59 -14.76
CA GLU A 621 -25.91 26.04 -14.97
C GLU A 621 -25.33 26.78 -13.75
N SER A 622 -25.02 26.11 -12.64
CA SER A 622 -24.63 26.81 -11.41
C SER A 622 -23.10 26.89 -11.26
N THR A 623 -22.62 28.12 -11.05
CA THR A 623 -21.22 28.48 -10.75
C THR A 623 -20.91 28.46 -9.24
N PHE A 624 -21.68 27.72 -8.44
CA PHE A 624 -21.64 27.85 -6.99
C PHE A 624 -20.58 26.95 -6.33
N CYS A 625 -19.79 27.54 -5.42
CA CYS A 625 -18.54 27.02 -4.86
C CYS A 625 -18.73 26.36 -3.46
N ALA A 626 -19.87 25.70 -3.23
CA ALA A 626 -20.07 24.88 -2.04
C ALA A 626 -20.01 23.40 -2.41
N ASP A 627 -19.27 22.60 -1.64
CA ASP A 627 -19.04 21.17 -1.87
C ASP A 627 -20.32 20.30 -1.76
N PHE A 628 -21.48 20.90 -1.46
CA PHE A 628 -22.77 20.21 -1.35
C PHE A 628 -23.82 20.82 -2.29
N GLN A 629 -24.49 19.98 -3.08
CA GLN A 629 -25.48 20.37 -4.09
C GLN A 629 -26.81 19.61 -3.94
N CYS A 630 -27.34 19.52 -2.72
CA CYS A 630 -28.50 18.68 -2.41
C CYS A 630 -28.22 17.18 -2.70
N GLY A 631 -29.10 16.28 -2.28
CA GLY A 631 -28.75 14.87 -2.38
C GLY A 631 -29.60 13.88 -1.61
N LEU A 632 -29.06 12.66 -1.52
CA LEU A 632 -29.47 11.68 -0.53
C LEU A 632 -28.60 11.86 0.73
N VAL A 633 -29.23 11.98 1.89
CA VAL A 633 -28.54 12.07 3.20
C VAL A 633 -29.01 10.92 4.08
N GLY A 634 -28.11 10.11 4.61
CA GLY A 634 -28.53 8.96 5.41
C GLY A 634 -27.42 7.98 5.75
N TYR A 635 -27.80 6.70 5.87
CA TYR A 635 -26.88 5.63 6.25
C TYR A 635 -27.04 4.36 5.43
N LEU A 636 -25.94 3.60 5.41
CA LEU A 636 -25.82 2.23 4.95
C LEU A 636 -25.39 1.37 6.14
N GLY A 637 -26.24 0.44 6.55
CA GLY A 637 -25.97 -0.50 7.65
C GLY A 637 -24.90 -1.53 7.26
N TYR A 638 -24.20 -2.04 8.29
CA TYR A 638 -23.08 -2.95 8.13
C TYR A 638 -23.42 -4.23 7.35
N GLU A 639 -24.62 -4.79 7.56
CA GLU A 639 -25.07 -6.05 6.95
C GLU A 639 -25.28 -5.94 5.45
N LEU A 640 -25.35 -4.72 4.89
CA LEU A 640 -25.34 -4.52 3.44
C LEU A 640 -24.01 -4.97 2.81
N GLY A 641 -22.94 -5.07 3.61
CA GLY A 641 -21.67 -5.67 3.22
C GLY A 641 -21.79 -7.10 2.70
N LYS A 642 -22.80 -7.84 3.17
CA LYS A 642 -23.09 -9.20 2.68
C LYS A 642 -23.54 -9.22 1.20
N GLU A 643 -24.05 -8.11 0.66
CA GLU A 643 -24.35 -7.96 -0.78
C GLU A 643 -23.15 -7.43 -1.59
N SER A 644 -22.13 -6.90 -0.90
CA SER A 644 -20.90 -6.38 -1.50
C SER A 644 -19.77 -7.42 -1.58
N LEU A 645 -19.72 -8.33 -0.60
CA LEU A 645 -18.70 -9.36 -0.48
C LEU A 645 -18.99 -10.54 -1.41
N GLU A 646 -18.31 -10.56 -2.55
CA GLU A 646 -18.40 -11.67 -3.49
C GLU A 646 -17.90 -12.98 -2.86
N GLY A 647 -18.68 -14.05 -2.99
CA GLY A 647 -18.38 -15.36 -2.38
C GLY A 647 -18.93 -15.54 -0.96
N TYR A 648 -19.56 -14.53 -0.36
CA TYR A 648 -20.23 -14.68 0.92
C TYR A 648 -21.43 -15.64 0.81
N GLU A 649 -21.42 -16.71 1.61
CA GLU A 649 -22.53 -17.64 1.75
C GLU A 649 -23.27 -17.39 3.09
N PRO A 650 -24.59 -17.10 3.07
CA PRO A 650 -25.33 -16.86 4.30
C PRO A 650 -25.33 -18.09 5.21
N ILE A 651 -24.82 -17.94 6.44
CA ILE A 651 -24.86 -18.98 7.47
C ILE A 651 -26.27 -18.97 8.10
N THR A 652 -27.25 -19.54 7.38
CA THR A 652 -28.68 -19.66 7.75
C THR A 652 -29.45 -18.34 7.99
N SER A 653 -30.77 -18.36 7.75
CA SER A 653 -31.68 -17.22 7.90
C SER A 653 -32.10 -17.02 9.36
N GLY A 654 -31.61 -15.95 10.00
CA GLY A 654 -32.08 -15.43 11.29
C GLY A 654 -31.04 -14.47 11.86
N THR A 655 -31.35 -13.37 12.54
CA THR A 655 -32.59 -12.83 13.15
C THR A 655 -32.81 -11.38 12.72
N ASP A 656 -34.07 -10.95 12.66
CA ASP A 656 -34.56 -9.63 12.27
C ASP A 656 -33.74 -8.48 12.86
N SER A 657 -33.19 -7.62 12.00
CA SER A 657 -32.81 -6.27 12.42
C SER A 657 -34.08 -5.42 12.45
N PRO A 658 -34.50 -4.86 13.60
CA PRO A 658 -35.65 -3.95 13.67
C PRO A 658 -35.40 -2.64 12.88
N THR A 659 -34.15 -2.34 12.54
CA THR A 659 -33.76 -1.17 11.73
C THR A 659 -33.56 -1.53 10.26
N PRO A 660 -33.99 -0.66 9.31
CA PRO A 660 -33.67 -0.81 7.89
C PRO A 660 -32.17 -0.97 7.63
N LEU A 661 -31.79 -1.71 6.58
CA LEU A 661 -30.37 -1.86 6.20
C LEU A 661 -29.81 -0.61 5.50
N ALA A 662 -30.67 0.20 4.91
CA ALA A 662 -30.29 1.51 4.40
C ALA A 662 -31.49 2.46 4.51
N GLN A 663 -31.20 3.72 4.81
CA GLN A 663 -32.23 4.75 4.91
C GLN A 663 -31.68 6.11 4.50
N PHE A 664 -32.39 6.77 3.59
CA PHE A 664 -31.98 8.04 3.01
C PHE A 664 -33.10 9.07 3.05
N MET A 665 -32.79 10.27 3.52
CA MET A 665 -33.57 11.49 3.37
C MET A 665 -33.32 12.09 1.98
N ILE A 666 -34.39 12.53 1.31
CA ILE A 666 -34.28 13.25 0.03
C ILE A 666 -34.13 14.75 0.34
N ALA A 667 -32.88 15.21 0.37
CA ALA A 667 -32.53 16.58 0.71
C ALA A 667 -32.53 17.48 -0.54
N ASP A 668 -33.71 17.97 -0.94
CA ASP A 668 -33.84 18.92 -2.06
C ASP A 668 -33.56 20.38 -1.69
N LYS A 669 -33.35 20.65 -0.41
CA LYS A 669 -32.91 21.94 0.11
C LYS A 669 -32.08 21.76 1.36
N ALA A 670 -31.10 22.62 1.56
CA ALA A 670 -30.25 22.63 2.74
C ALA A 670 -29.68 24.02 3.01
N LEU A 671 -29.25 24.27 4.24
CA LEU A 671 -28.39 25.40 4.60
C LEU A 671 -26.96 24.88 4.74
N VAL A 672 -26.01 25.62 4.19
CA VAL A 672 -24.58 25.33 4.27
C VAL A 672 -23.91 26.49 4.99
N PHE A 673 -23.17 26.17 6.05
CA PHE A 673 -22.31 27.11 6.76
C PHE A 673 -20.86 26.82 6.41
N ASP A 674 -20.14 27.84 5.93
CA ASP A 674 -18.71 27.78 5.66
C ASP A 674 -17.94 28.31 6.89
N HIS A 675 -17.30 27.41 7.63
CA HIS A 675 -16.55 27.76 8.85
C HIS A 675 -15.35 28.66 8.57
N TYR A 676 -14.83 28.69 7.34
CA TYR A 676 -13.66 29.49 6.99
C TYR A 676 -14.05 30.94 6.70
N THR A 677 -15.19 31.14 6.03
CA THR A 677 -15.68 32.49 5.68
C THR A 677 -16.68 33.04 6.69
N GLY A 678 -17.24 32.20 7.55
CA GLY A 678 -18.30 32.55 8.51
C GLY A 678 -19.62 32.90 7.82
N THR A 679 -19.89 32.35 6.63
CA THR A 679 -21.06 32.72 5.82
C THR A 679 -22.06 31.59 5.67
N TRP A 680 -23.34 31.97 5.58
CA TRP A 680 -24.45 31.06 5.31
C TRP A 680 -24.87 31.11 3.85
N SER A 681 -25.18 29.95 3.30
CA SER A 681 -25.79 29.80 1.98
C SER A 681 -26.97 28.82 2.05
N ALA A 682 -28.11 29.21 1.51
CA ALA A 682 -29.21 28.31 1.22
C ALA A 682 -29.03 27.71 -0.17
N ILE A 683 -29.23 26.40 -0.28
CA ILE A 683 -29.22 25.70 -1.56
C ILE A 683 -30.53 24.93 -1.74
N ALA A 684 -30.98 24.80 -2.99
CA ALA A 684 -32.12 23.96 -3.33
C ALA A 684 -32.08 23.47 -4.78
N LEU A 685 -32.75 22.34 -5.03
CA LEU A 685 -33.14 21.91 -6.36
C LEU A 685 -34.47 22.53 -6.75
N ILE A 686 -34.47 23.37 -7.79
CA ILE A 686 -35.65 24.04 -8.31
C ILE A 686 -36.22 23.26 -9.49
N ARG A 687 -37.52 22.95 -9.44
CA ARG A 687 -38.24 22.35 -10.56
C ARG A 687 -38.43 23.36 -11.70
N SER A 688 -38.25 22.90 -12.93
CA SER A 688 -38.65 23.64 -14.13
C SER A 688 -40.18 23.84 -14.14
N GLU A 689 -40.63 25.04 -14.54
CA GLU A 689 -42.06 25.36 -14.64
C GLU A 689 -42.76 24.62 -15.80
N ASN A 690 -42.00 24.08 -16.75
CA ASN A 690 -42.50 23.41 -17.96
C ASN A 690 -42.67 21.88 -17.83
N ASP A 691 -42.56 21.31 -16.62
CA ASP A 691 -42.52 19.85 -16.45
C ASP A 691 -43.69 19.28 -15.61
N PRO A 692 -44.80 18.90 -16.29
CA PRO A 692 -45.93 18.24 -15.67
C PRO A 692 -45.77 16.71 -15.66
N GLN A 693 -45.28 16.17 -14.55
CA GLN A 693 -45.60 14.81 -14.06
C GLN A 693 -45.06 13.57 -14.81
N ASN A 694 -43.97 13.62 -15.59
CA ASN A 694 -43.45 12.39 -16.19
C ASN A 694 -41.92 12.27 -16.27
N THR A 695 -41.22 12.79 -15.26
CA THR A 695 -39.77 12.58 -15.15
C THR A 695 -39.43 11.11 -14.90
N ALA A 696 -38.30 10.65 -15.43
CA ALA A 696 -37.78 9.30 -15.17
C ALA A 696 -37.69 9.00 -13.66
N LEU A 697 -37.41 10.01 -12.83
CA LEU A 697 -37.39 9.92 -11.37
C LEU A 697 -38.75 9.56 -10.78
N SER A 698 -39.84 10.17 -11.24
CA SER A 698 -41.20 9.86 -10.75
C SER A 698 -41.68 8.45 -11.12
N ARG A 699 -41.02 7.79 -12.09
CA ARG A 699 -41.26 6.36 -12.39
C ARG A 699 -40.49 5.44 -11.45
N MET A 700 -39.30 5.86 -10.99
CA MET A 700 -38.49 5.07 -10.06
C MET A 700 -38.94 5.21 -8.60
N LEU A 701 -39.42 6.40 -8.23
CA LEU A 701 -39.83 6.73 -6.87
C LEU A 701 -41.18 7.45 -6.90
N PRO A 702 -42.18 7.01 -6.10
CA PRO A 702 -43.52 7.59 -6.05
C PRO A 702 -43.55 8.92 -5.27
N CYS A 703 -42.53 9.76 -5.42
CA CYS A 703 -42.37 11.06 -4.78
C CYS A 703 -41.95 12.12 -5.82
N ARG A 704 -42.25 13.39 -5.52
CA ARG A 704 -41.80 14.51 -6.35
C ARG A 704 -40.45 15.01 -5.88
N PHE A 705 -39.53 15.29 -6.80
CA PHE A 705 -38.22 15.88 -6.53
C PHE A 705 -38.22 17.41 -6.72
N GLY A 706 -37.26 18.08 -6.09
CA GLY A 706 -37.10 19.53 -6.09
C GLY A 706 -38.15 20.30 -5.29
N ILE A 707 -38.08 21.63 -5.36
CA ILE A 707 -39.07 22.60 -4.87
C ILE A 707 -39.33 23.66 -5.94
N SER A 708 -40.40 24.44 -5.83
CA SER A 708 -40.60 25.60 -6.71
C SER A 708 -39.74 26.77 -6.25
N LYS A 709 -39.42 27.67 -7.19
CA LYS A 709 -38.70 28.91 -6.90
C LYS A 709 -39.38 29.75 -5.81
N SER A 710 -40.72 29.78 -5.82
CA SER A 710 -41.50 30.50 -4.81
C SER A 710 -41.39 29.87 -3.41
N GLU A 711 -41.35 28.54 -3.32
CA GLU A 711 -41.15 27.81 -2.05
C GLU A 711 -39.75 28.06 -1.50
N PHE A 712 -38.74 28.07 -2.36
CA PHE A 712 -37.36 28.39 -1.97
C PHE A 712 -37.26 29.79 -1.36
N LEU A 713 -37.76 30.81 -2.06
CA LEU A 713 -37.70 32.20 -1.59
C LEU A 713 -38.51 32.46 -0.31
N ARG A 714 -39.62 31.73 -0.11
CA ARG A 714 -40.39 31.81 1.15
C ARG A 714 -39.62 31.15 2.30
N TRP A 715 -39.00 30.01 2.03
CA TRP A 715 -38.23 29.28 3.03
C TRP A 715 -36.98 30.06 3.46
N THR A 716 -36.22 30.64 2.52
CA THR A 716 -35.03 31.44 2.86
C THR A 716 -35.37 32.66 3.71
N ARG A 717 -36.40 33.42 3.33
CA ARG A 717 -36.90 34.55 4.15
C ARG A 717 -37.31 34.13 5.55
N ALA A 718 -38.00 32.99 5.67
CA ALA A 718 -38.44 32.50 6.97
C ALA A 718 -37.27 32.11 7.88
N VAL A 719 -36.19 31.56 7.31
CA VAL A 719 -34.95 31.26 8.05
C VAL A 719 -34.25 32.55 8.48
N GLU A 720 -34.15 33.56 7.60
CA GLU A 720 -33.54 34.86 7.93
C GLU A 720 -34.32 35.63 8.99
N SER A 721 -35.64 35.49 9.02
CA SER A 721 -36.51 36.11 10.04
C SER A 721 -36.67 35.29 11.30
N ALA A 722 -36.03 34.13 11.43
CA ALA A 722 -36.23 33.26 12.57
C ALA A 722 -35.54 33.82 13.82
N ASP A 723 -36.30 33.94 14.92
CA ASP A 723 -35.75 34.45 16.18
C ASP A 723 -34.63 33.55 16.71
N PRO A 724 -33.53 34.14 17.22
CA PRO A 724 -32.48 33.38 17.88
C PRO A 724 -33.07 32.60 19.06
N PRO A 725 -32.66 31.34 19.27
CA PRO A 725 -33.24 30.51 20.30
C PRO A 725 -33.03 31.09 21.70
N SER A 726 -34.03 30.90 22.56
CA SER A 726 -33.77 30.85 24.00
C SER A 726 -32.96 29.60 24.32
N PRO A 727 -32.01 29.64 25.29
CA PRO A 727 -31.20 28.48 25.64
C PRO A 727 -32.10 27.28 25.98
N ALA A 728 -31.85 26.15 25.32
CA ALA A 728 -32.58 24.91 25.57
C ALA A 728 -32.46 24.52 27.07
N ALA A 729 -33.58 24.16 27.68
CA ALA A 729 -33.57 23.64 29.04
C ALA A 729 -32.70 22.38 29.10
N ARG A 730 -31.85 22.26 30.12
CA ARG A 730 -31.11 21.01 30.37
C ARG A 730 -32.11 19.92 30.71
N HIS A 731 -32.18 18.89 29.88
CA HIS A 731 -32.99 17.71 30.15
C HIS A 731 -32.13 16.58 30.71
N ASP A 732 -32.59 16.00 31.82
CA ASP A 732 -31.98 14.86 32.52
C ASP A 732 -32.38 13.54 31.82
N SER A 733 -32.28 13.50 30.49
CA SER A 733 -32.93 12.51 29.62
C SER A 733 -32.05 11.32 29.22
N LEU A 734 -30.76 11.33 29.54
CA LEU A 734 -29.87 10.21 29.22
C LEU A 734 -30.20 8.95 30.04
N PRO A 735 -30.07 7.74 29.46
CA PRO A 735 -30.17 6.51 30.23
C PRO A 735 -29.10 6.52 31.33
N ARG A 736 -29.52 6.42 32.60
CA ARG A 736 -28.58 6.39 33.73
C ARG A 736 -27.81 5.08 33.84
N ARG A 737 -28.26 4.04 33.13
CA ARG A 737 -27.66 2.70 33.13
C ARG A 737 -27.66 2.13 31.73
N PHE A 738 -26.52 1.59 31.34
CA PHE A 738 -26.35 0.79 30.13
C PHE A 738 -26.11 -0.67 30.51
N VAL A 739 -26.61 -1.58 29.68
CA VAL A 739 -26.39 -3.02 29.79
C VAL A 739 -25.59 -3.45 28.56
N PHE A 740 -24.46 -4.12 28.78
CA PHE A 740 -23.71 -4.75 27.70
C PHE A 740 -24.42 -6.04 27.28
N ASN A 741 -24.55 -6.29 25.98
CA ASN A 741 -25.25 -7.46 25.44
C ASN A 741 -24.51 -8.79 25.68
N ARG A 742 -23.31 -8.76 26.26
CA ARG A 742 -22.49 -9.94 26.57
C ARG A 742 -22.05 -9.94 28.04
N THR A 743 -21.76 -11.13 28.55
CA THR A 743 -21.02 -11.27 29.82
C THR A 743 -19.52 -11.08 29.57
N ARG A 744 -18.78 -10.69 30.60
CA ARG A 744 -17.31 -10.60 30.54
C ARG A 744 -16.68 -11.92 30.11
N GLU A 745 -17.16 -13.03 30.65
CA GLU A 745 -16.67 -14.38 30.33
C GLU A 745 -16.88 -14.73 28.86
N SER A 746 -18.09 -14.51 28.33
CA SER A 746 -18.40 -14.76 26.92
C SER A 746 -17.54 -13.91 25.98
N TYR A 747 -17.35 -12.63 26.31
CA TYR A 747 -16.51 -11.73 25.50
C TYR A 747 -15.04 -12.15 25.52
N CYS A 748 -14.48 -12.50 26.69
CA CYS A 748 -13.11 -13.01 26.80
C CYS A 748 -12.92 -14.35 26.07
N ASN A 749 -13.91 -15.26 26.11
CA ASN A 749 -13.86 -16.49 25.34
C ASN A 749 -13.88 -16.21 23.82
N GLY A 750 -14.73 -15.28 23.37
CA GLY A 750 -14.73 -14.81 21.98
C GLY A 750 -13.37 -14.30 21.52
N ILE A 751 -12.66 -13.53 22.36
CA ILE A 751 -11.28 -13.10 22.09
C ILE A 751 -10.32 -14.29 22.00
N GLY A 752 -10.43 -15.28 22.90
CA GLY A 752 -9.60 -16.48 22.87
C GLY A 752 -9.76 -17.27 21.56
N ARG A 753 -11.00 -17.46 21.11
CA ARG A 753 -11.32 -18.09 19.81
C ARG A 753 -10.80 -17.28 18.63
N LEU A 754 -10.93 -15.95 18.69
CA LEU A 754 -10.40 -15.04 17.67
C LEU A 754 -8.88 -15.18 17.54
N ILE A 755 -8.15 -15.21 18.66
CA ILE A 755 -6.69 -15.43 18.68
C ILE A 755 -6.35 -16.80 18.08
N GLN A 756 -7.13 -17.83 18.40
CA GLN A 756 -6.95 -19.16 17.82
C GLN A 756 -7.12 -19.14 16.29
N HIS A 757 -8.18 -18.52 15.78
CA HIS A 757 -8.39 -18.38 14.33
C HIS A 757 -7.23 -17.64 13.64
N ILE A 758 -6.68 -16.59 14.26
CA ILE A 758 -5.47 -15.92 13.75
C ILE A 758 -4.28 -16.89 13.74
N GLY A 759 -4.09 -17.66 14.80
CA GLY A 759 -3.04 -18.69 14.89
C GLY A 759 -3.17 -19.78 13.83
N ASP A 760 -4.41 -20.16 13.50
CA ASP A 760 -4.74 -21.17 12.49
C ASP A 760 -4.61 -20.62 11.04
N GLY A 761 -4.28 -19.33 10.89
CA GLY A 761 -4.08 -18.68 9.59
C GLY A 761 -5.36 -18.17 8.94
N GLU A 762 -6.50 -18.21 9.63
CA GLU A 762 -7.81 -17.83 9.09
C GLU A 762 -7.97 -16.31 8.87
N SER A 763 -7.20 -15.51 9.61
CA SER A 763 -7.23 -14.04 9.56
C SER A 763 -5.92 -13.47 10.10
N TYR A 764 -5.59 -12.24 9.72
CA TYR A 764 -4.47 -11.46 10.25
C TYR A 764 -4.91 -10.56 11.41
N GLU A 765 -6.10 -9.98 11.27
CA GLU A 765 -6.75 -9.10 12.25
C GLU A 765 -8.26 -9.34 12.21
N MET A 766 -8.93 -9.21 13.36
CA MET A 766 -10.39 -9.17 13.47
C MET A 766 -10.82 -8.18 14.55
N ASN A 767 -11.88 -7.41 14.29
CA ASN A 767 -12.45 -6.44 15.20
C ASN A 767 -13.78 -6.97 15.77
N LEU A 768 -13.68 -7.67 16.90
CA LEU A 768 -14.82 -8.16 17.67
C LEU A 768 -15.54 -7.01 18.37
N THR A 769 -16.86 -6.96 18.25
CA THR A 769 -17.67 -5.87 18.80
C THR A 769 -18.77 -6.36 19.74
N GLY A 770 -19.35 -5.42 20.49
CA GLY A 770 -20.51 -5.66 21.35
C GLY A 770 -21.29 -4.37 21.56
N GLN A 771 -22.50 -4.48 22.10
CA GLN A 771 -23.45 -3.38 22.19
C GLN A 771 -23.78 -3.04 23.63
N PHE A 772 -23.77 -1.74 23.95
CA PHE A 772 -24.36 -1.18 25.16
C PHE A 772 -25.73 -0.60 24.85
N SER A 773 -26.74 -1.03 25.59
CA SER A 773 -28.13 -0.58 25.42
C SER A 773 -28.66 0.03 26.72
N GLY A 774 -29.43 1.10 26.60
CA GLY A 774 -30.10 1.77 27.70
C GLY A 774 -31.52 2.15 27.32
N THR A 775 -32.44 2.17 28.28
CA THR A 775 -33.84 2.54 28.04
C THR A 775 -34.08 3.98 28.47
N LEU A 776 -34.68 4.77 27.59
CA LEU A 776 -35.13 6.12 27.92
C LEU A 776 -36.46 6.06 28.70
N PRO A 777 -36.68 6.93 29.70
CA PRO A 777 -37.92 6.94 30.49
C PRO A 777 -39.18 7.24 29.68
N ALA A 778 -39.02 8.00 28.58
CA ALA A 778 -40.07 8.36 27.64
C ALA A 778 -39.45 8.50 26.24
N GLU A 779 -40.28 8.48 25.19
CA GLU A 779 -39.82 8.75 23.84
C GLU A 779 -39.31 10.20 23.73
N PRO A 780 -38.08 10.42 23.24
CA PRO A 780 -37.52 11.76 23.13
C PRO A 780 -38.17 12.52 21.97
N THR A 781 -38.46 13.80 22.19
CA THR A 781 -38.79 14.71 21.09
C THR A 781 -37.55 14.99 20.24
N LEU A 782 -37.73 15.50 19.02
CA LEU A 782 -36.61 15.91 18.18
C LEU A 782 -35.75 17.01 18.83
N MET A 783 -36.35 17.85 19.67
CA MET A 783 -35.62 18.87 20.42
C MET A 783 -34.79 18.26 21.56
N ASP A 784 -35.27 17.19 22.20
CA ASP A 784 -34.50 16.44 23.20
C ASP A 784 -33.28 15.77 22.56
N VAL A 785 -33.48 15.15 21.39
CA VAL A 785 -32.40 14.54 20.60
C VAL A 785 -31.36 15.59 20.19
N PHE A 786 -31.80 16.76 19.72
CA PHE A 786 -30.93 17.87 19.37
C PHE A 786 -30.14 18.41 20.57
N ALA A 787 -30.78 18.56 21.74
CA ALA A 787 -30.11 18.99 22.96
C ALA A 787 -29.03 17.97 23.37
N LEU A 788 -29.36 16.68 23.32
CA LEU A 788 -28.41 15.60 23.59
C LEU A 788 -27.23 15.62 22.63
N TYR A 789 -27.49 15.74 21.32
CA TYR A 789 -26.42 15.86 20.32
C TYR A 789 -25.56 17.10 20.55
N SER A 790 -26.16 18.23 20.90
CA SER A 790 -25.44 19.47 21.19
C SER A 790 -24.49 19.32 22.37
N ASP A 791 -24.88 18.59 23.41
CA ASP A 791 -24.02 18.28 24.55
C ASP A 791 -22.91 17.27 24.17
N LEU A 792 -23.23 16.25 23.36
CA LEU A 792 -22.26 15.29 22.85
C LEU A 792 -21.19 15.99 21.99
N ARG A 793 -21.63 16.83 21.05
CA ARG A 793 -20.80 17.64 20.16
C ARG A 793 -19.82 18.54 20.92
N LYS A 794 -20.25 19.14 22.04
CA LYS A 794 -19.39 19.97 22.89
C LYS A 794 -18.35 19.16 23.66
N ARG A 795 -18.67 17.91 24.04
CA ARG A 795 -17.77 17.04 24.84
C ARG A 795 -16.81 16.24 23.99
N ASN A 796 -17.16 15.94 22.74
CA ASN A 796 -16.36 15.17 21.81
C ASN A 796 -16.48 15.74 20.39
N PRO A 797 -15.87 16.90 20.10
CA PRO A 797 -15.89 17.47 18.77
C PRO A 797 -15.08 16.61 17.80
N ALA A 798 -15.71 16.21 16.70
CA ALA A 798 -15.10 15.39 15.66
C ALA A 798 -15.24 16.03 14.27
N SER A 799 -14.40 15.60 13.33
CA SER A 799 -14.38 16.16 11.96
C SER A 799 -15.61 15.79 11.14
N TYR A 800 -16.27 14.67 11.47
CA TYR A 800 -17.41 14.14 10.73
C TYR A 800 -18.58 13.80 11.67
N SER A 801 -18.90 14.74 12.56
CA SER A 801 -20.06 14.58 13.44
C SER A 801 -21.35 14.65 12.64
N SER A 802 -22.39 13.96 13.10
CA SER A 802 -23.71 14.10 12.49
C SER A 802 -24.85 13.82 13.46
N LEU A 803 -25.94 14.54 13.25
CA LEU A 803 -27.25 14.23 13.79
C LEU A 803 -28.18 13.91 12.62
N MET A 804 -28.77 12.71 12.60
CA MET A 804 -29.80 12.33 11.63
C MET A 804 -31.01 11.78 12.37
N SER A 805 -32.19 12.29 12.05
CA SER A 805 -33.43 11.89 12.68
C SER A 805 -34.43 11.45 11.63
N PHE A 806 -34.82 10.18 11.70
CA PHE A 806 -35.82 9.57 10.82
C PHE A 806 -37.12 9.38 11.60
N ALA A 807 -38.07 10.30 11.44
CA ALA A 807 -39.27 10.36 12.25
C ALA A 807 -40.15 9.12 12.10
N LYS A 808 -40.29 8.59 10.87
CA LYS A 808 -41.17 7.46 10.59
C LYS A 808 -40.73 6.15 11.25
N THR A 809 -39.43 5.92 11.36
CA THR A 809 -38.85 4.73 12.02
C THR A 809 -38.48 5.00 13.47
N ARG A 810 -38.67 6.24 13.96
CA ARG A 810 -38.21 6.70 15.28
C ARG A 810 -36.72 6.39 15.51
N THR A 811 -35.92 6.47 14.45
CA THR A 811 -34.49 6.19 14.48
C THR A 811 -33.73 7.50 14.51
N HIS A 812 -32.91 7.70 15.54
CA HIS A 812 -32.07 8.88 15.69
C HIS A 812 -30.61 8.46 15.78
N ILE A 813 -29.76 9.03 14.94
CA ILE A 813 -28.31 8.76 14.88
C ILE A 813 -27.61 10.02 15.39
N LEU A 814 -26.80 9.85 16.45
CA LEU A 814 -25.98 10.90 17.04
C LEU A 814 -24.52 10.45 16.97
N SER A 815 -23.82 10.86 15.92
CA SER A 815 -22.44 10.44 15.64
C SER A 815 -21.45 11.55 15.96
N THR A 816 -20.31 11.18 16.56
CA THR A 816 -19.11 12.03 16.70
C THR A 816 -17.91 11.32 16.08
N SER A 817 -18.08 10.89 14.83
CA SER A 817 -17.04 10.15 14.13
C SER A 817 -15.85 11.03 13.73
N PRO A 818 -14.61 10.57 13.97
CA PRO A 818 -13.41 11.18 13.42
C PRO A 818 -12.94 10.55 12.08
N GLU A 819 -13.53 9.46 11.61
CA GLU A 819 -12.96 8.60 10.56
C GLU A 819 -13.76 8.68 9.25
N LEU A 820 -13.08 9.11 8.17
CA LEU A 820 -13.59 9.13 6.81
C LEU A 820 -13.44 7.74 6.17
N PHE A 821 -14.56 7.12 5.78
CA PHE A 821 -14.54 5.89 5.02
C PHE A 821 -14.15 6.12 3.56
N LEU A 822 -14.88 7.00 2.85
CA LEU A 822 -14.63 7.32 1.45
C LEU A 822 -15.12 8.74 1.16
N GLN A 823 -14.28 9.51 0.47
CA GLN A 823 -14.66 10.74 -0.21
C GLN A 823 -14.33 10.61 -1.69
N LEU A 824 -15.27 11.00 -2.54
CA LEU A 824 -15.01 11.24 -3.97
C LEU A 824 -15.02 12.75 -4.23
N SER A 825 -14.03 13.27 -4.95
CA SER A 825 -13.87 14.71 -5.20
C SER A 825 -13.17 15.02 -6.53
N GLY A 826 -13.07 16.31 -6.89
CA GLY A 826 -12.43 16.81 -8.13
C GLY A 826 -13.39 17.02 -9.30
N ASP A 827 -12.88 17.57 -10.42
CA ASP A 827 -13.67 17.73 -11.65
C ASP A 827 -14.23 16.36 -12.09
N ASN A 828 -15.55 16.23 -12.05
CA ASN A 828 -16.29 14.98 -12.31
C ASN A 828 -16.05 13.84 -11.29
N GLY A 829 -15.69 14.14 -10.04
CA GLY A 829 -15.45 13.12 -9.01
C GLY A 829 -14.26 12.20 -9.31
N ALA A 830 -13.26 12.69 -10.06
CA ALA A 830 -12.17 11.87 -10.60
C ALA A 830 -11.16 11.36 -9.56
N SER A 831 -11.23 11.76 -8.29
CA SER A 831 -10.37 11.22 -7.22
C SER A 831 -11.18 10.59 -6.10
N ALA A 832 -10.59 9.56 -5.49
CA ALA A 832 -11.09 8.88 -4.32
C ALA A 832 -10.07 8.98 -3.19
N LEU A 833 -10.54 9.36 -2.00
CA LEU A 833 -9.74 9.50 -0.79
C LEU A 833 -10.35 8.66 0.33
N MET A 834 -9.52 7.89 1.03
CA MET A 834 -9.87 7.20 2.27
C MET A 834 -8.87 7.58 3.37
N LYS A 835 -9.35 7.83 4.60
CA LYS A 835 -8.51 8.19 5.75
C LYS A 835 -8.73 7.24 6.93
N PRO A 836 -8.19 6.00 6.89
CA PRO A 836 -8.29 5.08 8.01
C PRO A 836 -7.63 5.62 9.28
N ILE A 837 -8.22 5.25 10.42
CA ILE A 837 -7.66 5.53 11.75
C ILE A 837 -7.44 4.20 12.47
N LYS A 838 -6.20 3.92 12.87
CA LYS A 838 -5.83 2.78 13.70
C LYS A 838 -4.72 3.16 14.67
N GLY A 839 -4.99 2.97 15.96
CA GLY A 839 -4.18 3.42 17.07
C GLY A 839 -4.62 4.78 17.63
N THR A 840 -4.80 4.83 18.95
CA THR A 840 -5.18 6.06 19.65
C THR A 840 -4.49 6.17 21.01
N LEU A 841 -3.88 7.33 21.28
CA LEU A 841 -3.25 7.66 22.56
C LEU A 841 -4.05 8.76 23.27
N ARG A 842 -4.49 8.51 24.50
CA ARG A 842 -5.18 9.53 25.30
C ARG A 842 -4.23 10.67 25.67
N ARG A 843 -4.65 11.91 25.44
CA ARG A 843 -3.90 13.12 25.83
C ARG A 843 -3.74 13.21 27.34
N THR A 844 -2.64 13.80 27.80
CA THR A 844 -2.44 14.07 29.23
C THR A 844 -3.57 14.96 29.73
N PRO A 845 -4.33 14.58 30.77
CA PRO A 845 -5.38 15.45 31.32
C PRO A 845 -4.75 16.69 31.97
N CYS A 846 -5.48 17.81 32.03
CA CYS A 846 -4.97 18.91 32.85
C CYS A 846 -4.91 18.48 34.31
N LYS A 847 -3.81 18.82 34.98
CA LYS A 847 -3.69 18.70 36.45
C LYS A 847 -4.65 19.64 37.18
N CYS A 848 -5.06 20.70 36.51
CA CYS A 848 -6.05 21.68 36.92
C CYS A 848 -7.46 21.22 36.53
N ASN A 849 -8.33 20.88 37.49
CA ASN A 849 -9.73 20.58 37.17
C ASN A 849 -10.66 21.38 38.09
N PRO A 850 -11.29 22.48 37.61
CA PRO A 850 -11.26 23.04 36.25
C PRO A 850 -9.94 23.77 35.91
N CYS A 851 -9.75 24.11 34.63
CA CYS A 851 -8.52 24.74 34.16
C CYS A 851 -8.40 26.20 34.60
N ILE A 852 -7.24 26.55 35.18
CA ILE A 852 -6.97 27.88 35.75
C ILE A 852 -6.21 28.75 34.73
N ASP A 853 -5.24 28.19 34.01
CA ASP A 853 -4.52 28.84 32.90
C ASP A 853 -4.40 27.89 31.70
N PRO A 854 -5.20 28.09 30.64
CA PRO A 854 -5.20 27.22 29.46
C PRO A 854 -3.86 27.17 28.71
N VAL A 855 -3.10 28.26 28.68
CA VAL A 855 -1.86 28.36 27.87
C VAL A 855 -0.71 27.63 28.57
N GLU A 856 -0.54 27.88 29.86
CA GLU A 856 0.47 27.19 30.67
C GLU A 856 0.18 25.69 30.78
N CYS A 857 -1.09 25.34 30.96
CA CYS A 857 -1.51 23.95 31.03
C CYS A 857 -1.32 23.22 29.71
N GLU A 858 -1.59 23.86 28.57
CA GLU A 858 -1.34 23.26 27.26
C GLU A 858 0.16 23.03 27.00
N THR A 859 1.01 23.98 27.40
CA THR A 859 2.47 23.85 27.29
C THR A 859 2.99 22.68 28.14
N THR A 860 2.51 22.55 29.38
CA THR A 860 2.88 21.46 30.28
C THR A 860 2.37 20.10 29.78
N ARG A 861 1.15 20.06 29.23
CA ARG A 861 0.57 18.86 28.61
C ARG A 861 1.37 18.46 27.37
N ALA A 862 1.76 19.41 26.53
CA ALA A 862 2.54 19.16 25.32
C ALA A 862 3.91 18.53 25.62
N GLU A 863 4.58 18.96 26.70
CA GLU A 863 5.85 18.34 27.12
C GLU A 863 5.65 16.88 27.58
N ALA A 864 4.65 16.63 28.43
CA ALA A 864 4.32 15.29 28.92
C ALA A 864 3.82 14.36 27.79
N ASP A 865 3.05 14.91 26.85
CA ASP A 865 2.55 14.19 25.70
C ASP A 865 3.66 13.89 24.69
N ARG A 866 4.72 14.72 24.57
CA ARG A 866 5.82 14.48 23.62
C ARG A 866 6.49 13.12 23.81
N GLN A 867 6.86 12.77 25.04
CA GLN A 867 7.50 11.48 25.33
C GLN A 867 6.55 10.30 25.11
N ARG A 868 5.29 10.45 25.53
CA ARG A 868 4.26 9.41 25.37
C ARG A 868 3.90 9.19 23.91
N LEU A 869 3.89 10.26 23.11
CA LEU A 869 3.62 10.24 21.70
C LEU A 869 4.76 9.56 20.94
N ALA A 870 6.03 9.91 21.24
CA ALA A 870 7.18 9.24 20.66
C ALA A 870 7.18 7.72 20.94
N ALA A 871 6.83 7.32 22.17
CA ALA A 871 6.69 5.90 22.52
C ALA A 871 5.53 5.22 21.77
N PHE A 872 4.41 5.91 21.60
CA PHE A 872 3.24 5.41 20.88
C PHE A 872 3.48 5.28 19.37
N GLU A 873 4.15 6.26 18.75
CA GLU A 873 4.55 6.22 17.33
C GLU A 873 5.55 5.10 17.04
N ALA A 874 6.41 4.78 18.01
CA ALA A 874 7.39 3.71 17.93
C ALA A 874 6.83 2.32 18.27
N ASP A 875 5.60 2.22 18.77
CA ASP A 875 4.99 0.94 19.17
C ASP A 875 4.84 0.01 17.94
N PRO A 876 5.55 -1.12 17.88
CA PRO A 876 5.49 -2.04 16.76
C PRO A 876 4.09 -2.59 16.50
N LYS A 877 3.26 -2.72 17.55
CA LYS A 877 1.89 -3.24 17.44
C LYS A 877 0.98 -2.23 16.75
N GLU A 878 1.00 -0.97 17.19
CA GLU A 878 0.16 0.10 16.63
C GLU A 878 0.51 0.36 15.17
N ARG A 879 1.81 0.35 14.84
CA ARG A 879 2.29 0.45 13.46
C ARG A 879 1.83 -0.73 12.61
N ALA A 880 1.89 -1.95 13.15
CA ALA A 880 1.47 -3.14 12.44
C ALA A 880 -0.04 -3.11 12.14
N GLU A 881 -0.89 -2.83 13.13
CA GLU A 881 -2.34 -2.70 12.96
C GLU A 881 -2.69 -1.61 11.93
N ASN A 882 -2.00 -0.46 11.96
CA ASN A 882 -2.23 0.58 10.97
C ASN A 882 -1.85 0.12 9.56
N LEU A 883 -0.66 -0.51 9.39
CA LEU A 883 -0.18 -1.01 8.11
C LEU A 883 -1.13 -2.02 7.46
N MET A 884 -1.72 -2.94 8.23
CA MET A 884 -2.67 -3.93 7.69
C MET A 884 -3.87 -3.22 7.04
N ILE A 885 -4.39 -2.17 7.68
CA ILE A 885 -5.49 -1.38 7.15
C ILE A 885 -5.06 -0.52 5.95
N VAL A 886 -3.83 0.01 5.93
CA VAL A 886 -3.30 0.73 4.77
C VAL A 886 -3.27 -0.18 3.54
N ASP A 887 -2.73 -1.39 3.67
CA ASP A 887 -2.63 -2.33 2.56
C ASP A 887 -4.03 -2.80 2.12
N LEU A 888 -4.98 -2.97 3.04
CA LEU A 888 -6.38 -3.27 2.72
C LEU A 888 -7.02 -2.15 1.89
N ILE A 889 -6.82 -0.88 2.28
CA ILE A 889 -7.42 0.26 1.58
C ILE A 889 -6.80 0.50 0.22
N LYS A 890 -5.49 0.28 0.06
CA LYS A 890 -4.85 0.29 -1.26
C LYS A 890 -5.48 -0.72 -2.19
N ALA A 891 -5.78 -1.92 -1.70
CA ALA A 891 -6.40 -2.97 -2.50
C ALA A 891 -7.87 -2.65 -2.80
N ASP A 892 -8.60 -2.10 -1.84
CA ASP A 892 -9.98 -1.62 -2.02
C ASP A 892 -10.04 -0.56 -3.13
N LEU A 893 -9.18 0.46 -3.08
CA LEU A 893 -9.10 1.52 -4.10
C LEU A 893 -8.73 0.97 -5.48
N GLN A 894 -7.86 -0.04 -5.57
CA GLN A 894 -7.51 -0.65 -6.85
C GLN A 894 -8.66 -1.39 -7.54
N ASN A 895 -9.77 -1.68 -6.84
CA ASN A 895 -10.96 -2.21 -7.49
C ASN A 895 -11.65 -1.17 -8.39
N PHE A 896 -11.39 0.13 -8.22
CA PHE A 896 -12.15 1.18 -8.90
C PHE A 896 -11.35 2.46 -9.26
N CYS A 897 -10.08 2.53 -8.90
CA CYS A 897 -9.13 3.55 -9.31
C CYS A 897 -8.10 2.96 -10.29
N HIS A 898 -7.50 3.82 -11.11
CA HIS A 898 -6.36 3.44 -11.93
C HIS A 898 -5.24 2.92 -11.01
N THR A 899 -4.75 1.71 -11.26
CA THR A 899 -3.73 1.04 -10.45
C THR A 899 -2.50 1.93 -10.24
N ALA A 900 -2.02 2.59 -11.30
CA ALA A 900 -0.84 3.46 -11.22
C ALA A 900 -1.07 4.77 -10.44
N SER A 901 -2.34 5.11 -10.15
CA SER A 901 -2.71 6.35 -9.47
C SER A 901 -2.85 6.22 -7.95
N VAL A 902 -3.02 5.00 -7.43
CA VAL A 902 -3.24 4.76 -6.00
C VAL A 902 -1.95 5.00 -5.22
N LYS A 903 -1.96 5.95 -4.29
CA LYS A 903 -0.79 6.39 -3.51
C LYS A 903 -1.14 6.62 -2.05
N VAL A 904 -0.21 6.23 -1.19
CA VAL A 904 -0.25 6.58 0.25
C VAL A 904 0.39 7.96 0.40
N GLN A 905 -0.43 8.99 0.59
CA GLN A 905 0.02 10.39 0.70
C GLN A 905 0.70 10.65 2.05
N LYS A 906 0.11 10.10 3.11
CA LYS A 906 0.58 10.20 4.49
C LYS A 906 0.43 8.84 5.15
N LEU A 907 1.50 8.32 5.73
CA LEU A 907 1.53 7.03 6.41
C LEU A 907 1.69 7.27 7.91
N MET A 908 0.72 6.84 8.71
CA MET A 908 0.74 6.90 10.18
C MET A 908 0.99 8.34 10.71
N ASP A 909 0.37 9.34 10.08
CA ASP A 909 0.48 10.74 10.51
C ASP A 909 -0.31 10.95 11.82
N VAL A 910 0.27 11.69 12.77
CA VAL A 910 -0.40 11.94 14.06
C VAL A 910 -1.36 13.10 13.94
N GLU A 911 -2.65 12.83 14.13
CA GLU A 911 -3.66 13.87 14.25
C GLU A 911 -4.10 14.03 15.71
N ALA A 912 -3.90 15.24 16.26
CA ALA A 912 -4.27 15.59 17.63
C ALA A 912 -5.71 16.09 17.74
N SER A 913 -6.58 15.35 18.42
CA SER A 913 -7.93 15.79 18.80
C SER A 913 -7.95 16.42 20.22
N GLU A 914 -9.11 16.84 20.71
CA GLU A 914 -9.23 17.45 22.05
C GLU A 914 -8.84 16.47 23.17
N THR A 915 -9.16 15.19 23.01
CA THR A 915 -9.01 14.15 24.05
C THR A 915 -7.96 13.08 23.72
N VAL A 916 -7.64 12.86 22.45
CA VAL A 916 -6.74 11.78 21.97
C VAL A 916 -5.85 12.24 20.82
N TYR A 917 -4.70 11.60 20.66
CA TYR A 917 -3.91 11.54 19.42
C TYR A 917 -4.30 10.29 18.65
N SER A 918 -4.39 10.35 17.33
CA SER A 918 -4.72 9.21 16.47
C SER A 918 -3.70 9.07 15.34
N LEU A 919 -3.33 7.84 14.97
CA LEU A 919 -2.54 7.59 13.77
C LEU A 919 -3.48 7.48 12.57
N VAL A 920 -3.31 8.41 11.63
CA VAL A 920 -4.15 8.56 10.43
C VAL A 920 -3.29 8.34 9.20
N THR A 921 -3.73 7.46 8.32
CA THR A 921 -3.12 7.28 7.00
C THR A 921 -4.08 7.87 5.97
N SER A 922 -3.54 8.51 4.93
CA SER A 922 -4.34 9.01 3.80
C SER A 922 -3.93 8.30 2.52
N VAL A 923 -4.90 7.64 1.87
CA VAL A 923 -4.68 6.92 0.60
C VAL A 923 -5.61 7.50 -0.45
N GLU A 924 -5.03 7.87 -1.59
CA GLU A 924 -5.74 8.54 -2.68
C GLU A 924 -5.53 7.78 -3.99
N GLY A 925 -6.55 7.75 -4.85
CA GLY A 925 -6.43 7.24 -6.23
C GLY A 925 -7.33 8.02 -7.18
N LYS A 926 -7.04 7.93 -8.48
CA LYS A 926 -7.90 8.50 -9.54
C LYS A 926 -8.91 7.45 -9.99
N LEU A 927 -10.20 7.78 -9.92
CA LEU A 927 -11.29 6.92 -10.37
C LEU A 927 -11.10 6.55 -11.83
N VAL A 928 -11.45 5.31 -12.15
CA VAL A 928 -11.49 4.87 -13.55
C VAL A 928 -12.78 5.35 -14.20
N PRO A 929 -12.77 5.77 -15.49
CA PRO A 929 -13.98 6.22 -16.16
C PRO A 929 -15.10 5.17 -16.12
N GLY A 930 -16.33 5.62 -15.85
CA GLY A 930 -17.52 4.77 -15.80
C GLY A 930 -17.86 4.18 -14.43
N VAL A 931 -16.96 4.28 -13.45
CA VAL A 931 -17.28 3.98 -12.04
C VAL A 931 -17.97 5.19 -11.42
N GLY A 932 -19.19 5.00 -10.92
CA GLY A 932 -19.90 6.01 -10.14
C GLY A 932 -19.73 5.83 -8.62
N PRO A 933 -20.22 6.78 -7.80
CA PRO A 933 -20.09 6.76 -6.34
C PRO A 933 -20.62 5.48 -5.69
N VAL A 934 -21.80 5.00 -6.14
CA VAL A 934 -22.43 3.81 -5.57
C VAL A 934 -21.57 2.57 -5.78
N GLU A 935 -20.95 2.46 -6.95
CA GLU A 935 -20.11 1.33 -7.29
C GLU A 935 -18.77 1.36 -6.53
N ALA A 936 -18.18 2.54 -6.35
CA ALA A 936 -16.97 2.72 -5.53
C ALA A 936 -17.20 2.29 -4.07
N VAL A 937 -18.35 2.69 -3.50
CA VAL A 937 -18.77 2.25 -2.16
C VAL A 937 -18.99 0.76 -2.14
N ARG A 938 -19.79 0.21 -3.08
CA ARG A 938 -20.08 -1.22 -3.14
C ARG A 938 -18.81 -2.07 -3.15
N ARG A 939 -17.80 -1.69 -3.93
CA ARG A 939 -16.53 -2.43 -4.08
C ARG A 939 -15.61 -2.37 -2.85
N SER A 940 -15.80 -1.41 -1.95
CA SER A 940 -14.99 -1.25 -0.74
C SER A 940 -15.73 -1.59 0.56
N PHE A 941 -17.06 -1.67 0.52
CA PHE A 941 -17.90 -1.91 1.70
C PHE A 941 -17.93 -3.41 2.09
N PRO A 942 -17.96 -3.75 3.40
CA PRO A 942 -17.98 -2.86 4.56
C PRO A 942 -16.60 -2.28 4.92
N PRO A 943 -16.54 -1.20 5.72
CA PRO A 943 -15.29 -0.57 6.13
C PRO A 943 -14.29 -1.54 6.78
N GLY A 944 -13.12 -1.67 6.17
CA GLY A 944 -12.08 -2.63 6.56
C GLY A 944 -11.67 -2.57 8.03
N SER A 945 -11.49 -1.36 8.56
CA SER A 945 -11.08 -1.10 9.95
C SER A 945 -12.10 -1.48 11.02
N MET A 946 -13.35 -1.84 10.66
CA MET A 946 -14.31 -2.46 11.59
C MET A 946 -14.48 -3.96 11.37
N THR A 947 -13.84 -4.54 10.36
CA THR A 947 -13.95 -5.96 10.04
C THR A 947 -12.71 -6.69 10.47
N GLY A 948 -11.81 -6.94 9.53
CA GLY A 948 -10.57 -7.64 9.67
C GLY A 948 -9.97 -7.83 8.28
N ALA A 949 -8.81 -8.46 8.23
CA ALA A 949 -8.17 -8.85 6.99
C ALA A 949 -7.77 -10.34 7.08
N PRO A 950 -8.08 -11.18 6.07
CA PRO A 950 -8.88 -10.90 4.88
C PRO A 950 -10.38 -10.66 5.12
N LYS A 951 -10.95 -9.62 4.50
CA LYS A 951 -12.28 -9.05 4.80
C LYS A 951 -13.41 -10.08 4.78
N LEU A 952 -13.53 -10.88 3.71
CA LEU A 952 -14.60 -11.88 3.59
C LEU A 952 -14.55 -12.90 4.73
N ARG A 953 -13.39 -13.51 4.95
CA ARG A 953 -13.19 -14.54 5.97
C ARG A 953 -13.39 -13.99 7.37
N SER A 954 -12.86 -12.80 7.66
CA SER A 954 -13.07 -12.12 8.94
C SER A 954 -14.55 -11.86 9.22
N VAL A 955 -15.33 -11.43 8.23
CA VAL A 955 -16.78 -11.19 8.40
C VAL A 955 -17.54 -12.47 8.72
N GLU A 956 -17.24 -13.58 8.04
CA GLU A 956 -17.84 -14.90 8.33
C GLU A 956 -17.57 -15.35 9.77
N LEU A 957 -16.32 -15.21 10.23
CA LEU A 957 -15.92 -15.60 11.59
C LEU A 957 -16.53 -14.67 12.63
N LEU A 958 -16.54 -13.36 12.37
CA LEU A 958 -17.13 -12.37 13.27
C LEU A 958 -18.63 -12.60 13.45
N GLU A 959 -19.36 -13.00 12.41
CA GLU A 959 -20.78 -13.34 12.54
C GLU A 959 -21.03 -14.47 13.56
N GLU A 960 -20.16 -15.47 13.60
CA GLU A 960 -20.24 -16.54 14.61
C GLU A 960 -19.83 -16.03 16.00
N LEU A 961 -18.70 -15.32 16.10
CA LEU A 961 -18.16 -14.79 17.37
C LEU A 961 -19.08 -13.72 17.99
N GLU A 962 -19.86 -13.05 17.16
CA GLU A 962 -20.86 -12.06 17.55
C GLU A 962 -22.25 -12.67 17.82
N ASP A 963 -22.33 -13.99 17.99
CA ASP A 963 -23.56 -14.75 18.26
C ASP A 963 -24.68 -14.42 17.25
N ARG A 964 -24.28 -14.14 15.99
CA ARG A 964 -25.12 -13.73 14.87
C ARG A 964 -25.97 -12.48 15.14
N GLN A 965 -25.57 -11.65 16.11
CA GLN A 965 -26.24 -10.37 16.34
C GLN A 965 -25.84 -9.37 15.25
N PRO A 966 -26.80 -8.71 14.58
CA PRO A 966 -26.47 -7.68 13.61
C PRO A 966 -25.83 -6.48 14.32
N ARG A 967 -24.85 -5.86 13.67
CA ARG A 967 -24.27 -4.57 14.05
C ARG A 967 -25.20 -3.41 13.66
N GLY A 968 -25.98 -3.57 12.59
CA GLY A 968 -26.95 -2.58 12.13
C GLY A 968 -26.26 -1.31 11.61
N ILE A 969 -26.67 -0.15 12.12
CA ILE A 969 -26.09 1.15 11.74
C ILE A 969 -24.62 1.23 12.18
N TYR A 970 -24.28 0.63 13.32
CA TYR A 970 -22.92 0.61 13.84
C TYR A 970 -22.00 -0.17 12.90
N SER A 971 -20.76 0.32 12.71
CA SER A 971 -19.80 -0.20 11.73
C SER A 971 -20.21 -0.09 10.25
N GLY A 972 -21.39 0.45 9.96
CA GLY A 972 -21.79 0.87 8.62
C GLY A 972 -21.18 2.23 8.24
N CYS A 973 -21.87 2.93 7.35
CA CYS A 973 -21.50 4.27 6.91
C CYS A 973 -22.67 5.23 6.99
N SER A 974 -22.41 6.46 7.42
CA SER A 974 -23.36 7.57 7.35
C SER A 974 -22.76 8.74 6.57
N GLY A 975 -23.59 9.50 5.86
CA GLY A 975 -23.15 10.71 5.18
C GLY A 975 -24.11 11.13 4.08
N HIS A 976 -23.57 11.58 2.95
CA HIS A 976 -24.37 12.09 1.85
C HIS A 976 -23.82 11.74 0.47
N GLN A 977 -24.75 11.71 -0.50
CA GLN A 977 -24.48 11.57 -1.92
C GLN A 977 -25.04 12.80 -2.63
N LYS A 978 -24.18 13.62 -3.26
CA LYS A 978 -24.61 14.85 -3.92
C LYS A 978 -25.21 14.60 -5.31
N TYR A 979 -26.03 15.55 -5.77
CA TYR A 979 -26.47 15.64 -7.16
C TYR A 979 -25.47 16.50 -7.95
N ASP A 980 -24.40 15.90 -8.49
CA ASP A 980 -23.46 16.63 -9.37
C ASP A 980 -24.08 16.83 -10.76
N SER A 981 -23.69 17.87 -11.47
CA SER A 981 -24.13 18.21 -12.84
C SER A 981 -23.01 18.27 -13.88
N ASN A 982 -21.75 18.01 -13.52
CA ASN A 982 -20.65 18.25 -14.45
C ASN A 982 -20.55 17.20 -15.58
N SER A 983 -20.45 17.69 -16.82
CA SER A 983 -20.82 16.98 -18.05
C SER A 983 -19.89 15.81 -18.42
N GLY A 984 -20.45 14.61 -18.47
CA GLY A 984 -19.96 13.52 -19.33
C GLY A 984 -19.53 12.22 -18.66
N SER A 985 -19.51 12.13 -17.32
CA SER A 985 -19.15 10.90 -16.61
C SER A 985 -19.98 10.69 -15.34
N ARG A 986 -20.08 9.44 -14.85
CA ARG A 986 -20.90 9.00 -13.70
C ARG A 986 -20.46 9.57 -12.33
N GLY A 987 -19.68 10.64 -12.31
CA GLY A 987 -19.12 11.24 -11.11
C GLY A 987 -20.17 11.93 -10.24
N GLY A 988 -20.16 11.60 -8.96
CA GLY A 988 -20.85 12.35 -7.92
C GLY A 988 -20.06 12.24 -6.63
N ASP A 989 -19.98 13.31 -5.85
CA ASP A 989 -19.26 13.27 -4.58
C ASP A 989 -20.09 12.50 -3.56
N TYR A 990 -19.41 11.60 -2.89
CA TYR A 990 -19.95 10.77 -1.83
C TYR A 990 -19.04 10.91 -0.64
N VAL A 991 -19.60 11.29 0.50
CA VAL A 991 -18.88 11.29 1.78
C VAL A 991 -19.55 10.26 2.66
N ALA A 992 -18.79 9.25 3.06
CA ALA A 992 -19.20 8.30 4.07
C ALA A 992 -18.22 8.29 5.23
N VAL A 993 -18.81 8.16 6.40
CA VAL A 993 -18.15 8.32 7.69
C VAL A 993 -18.47 7.09 8.54
N LYS A 994 -17.50 6.62 9.31
CA LYS A 994 -17.56 5.37 10.09
C LYS A 994 -17.56 5.64 11.60
N ARG A 995 -18.12 4.77 12.45
CA ARG A 995 -18.26 4.98 13.92
C ARG A 995 -19.25 6.10 14.30
N GLY A 996 -20.49 5.94 13.86
CA GLY A 996 -21.66 6.54 14.52
C GLY A 996 -22.27 5.56 15.50
#